data_AF-A0A8H7D9K2-F1
#
_entry.id   AF-A0A8H7D9K2-F1
#
_cell.length_a   1.000
_cell.length_b   1.000
_cell.length_c   1.000
_cell.angle_alpha   90.00
_cell.angle_beta   90.00
_cell.angle_gamma   90.00
#
_symmetry.space_group_name_H-M   'P 1'
#
loop_
_entity.id
_entity.type
_entity.pdbx_description
1 polymer ?
#
loop_
_entity_poly.entity_id
_entity_poly.type
_entity_poly.pdbx_seq_one_letter_code
_entity_poly.pdbx_strand_id
1 'polypeptide(L)'
;MAHPLYWPDKRFFYAFGNTSAVSLARDVAPDQDISLLLLGCGDPRNVLFTLFSEHESATRKLDFTCVDYEPAILARNVLLLSMVIDDKDTENIFDIFFHLYLEKESLALLVSQCRILLDASATFQGWKESRYGSTLRMSSEHTLTELRRHWDQYAKMHTLPNSQLCRIVADFKAVVTEYQNEYHHSAVGHTSRSAGPLMLYASKILSECFHDFWKYGTTFISQTRRSAANLLNPTFVYTQLGVGCHVHYGSDPVMPFHLAPIFGNLNAAPTRLDTMKGIRAQFNDWCSAFRRYHERDLCIVRIFFADAIFGARAFQFYKESGAVPTRIPVCQWRAETITLDKEEYKRAPLVFDVVDTSNLDDYMGLLNILTISIPLLSSSGSGVLYLESLLVQGHADNALKDLTKRFHADLTVMAVLFHLCPVDFIVGYSTRSNIHELLAYDFHASGPTQYHQVTTWKQLLRSDPPVLDSRQLGTFLYDLYHALFEEEDTLTFLRRHPNGTFAAMQSDGRSPYSRETFVVLLKSIRGRLQIPQDQWIAVLDRFFHIHSSDSTMKMDTLSFHDFYALLHFHGVYTLDNYRWESVVSARVFHAWATVPPLVRVFLTVPRQKLGVLAGFTPVLLAGMRSPRMCNLFSSVCAAFGVLSAMGTPANPRASFEEDTKGFQGTKPLVISFVMPTMLLTGDGPGYDLPHNISIILTVRSNPLNSMLYGNKLGPCLEIHSAALFDKESVLVLPEQPLPSGFSTNMNIPSASGQIGSRGPIGANFNDECDLMESFSAKVTIEDEIAKAALQSSGAVTVHQLSHNILQLMLGGRTQEPESPFGSRSGDIHPLSFFRIDISIQVIVPLRSSFTQGRVDINPFLIGIGDLVPWSVHRLNLERLPVLNLESRKLDQWLNVHLGATFSEREATVRKNKGVDTIMFVKDTIGSIIVQASGIQPKGSSPHRVFTLFDKATNNSDTILFVDRLRFDLSAHTIVCDGFVLPSSDERMMEMIMVDEQNLAKLLTQARQIPLESGEVKSWKQLLPVLVERCRTWKHCDSCQYASEGRVPLTTEMEFIPLCACGEGQDVQRMHDVPLWKPFAKYSTRIALSPLFAVSYVENVGRKDRSCCVCRAKAPFTCPKCKKGPIL
;
A
#
# COMPACT_ATOMS: atom_id res chain seq x y z
N MET A 1 15.78 -3.53 5.00
CA MET A 1 15.10 -4.80 4.72
C MET A 1 15.91 -5.61 3.74
N ALA A 2 15.70 -6.92 3.73
CA ALA A 2 16.31 -7.82 2.79
C ALA A 2 15.23 -8.63 2.07
N HIS A 3 15.37 -8.66 0.76
CA HIS A 3 14.61 -9.54 -0.10
C HIS A 3 15.47 -10.79 -0.34
N PRO A 4 14.91 -12.01 -0.21
CA PRO A 4 15.66 -13.23 -0.54
C PRO A 4 16.22 -13.18 -1.97
N LEU A 5 17.33 -13.88 -2.20
CA LEU A 5 17.93 -13.96 -3.52
C LEU A 5 17.17 -14.99 -4.38
N TYR A 6 16.35 -14.52 -5.33
CA TYR A 6 15.63 -15.40 -6.26
C TYR A 6 16.39 -15.55 -7.58
N TRP A 7 16.52 -16.78 -8.07
CA TRP A 7 16.97 -17.06 -9.43
C TRP A 7 15.94 -16.55 -10.46
N PRO A 8 16.28 -15.60 -11.35
CA PRO A 8 15.28 -14.87 -12.13
C PRO A 8 14.97 -15.51 -13.49
N ASP A 9 14.61 -16.80 -13.52
CA ASP A 9 14.40 -17.54 -14.77
C ASP A 9 13.30 -16.94 -15.66
N LYS A 10 12.11 -16.67 -15.10
CA LYS A 10 10.99 -16.03 -15.80
C LYS A 10 10.61 -14.75 -15.06
N ARG A 11 11.05 -13.61 -15.59
CA ARG A 11 10.61 -12.27 -15.17
C ARG A 11 9.75 -11.66 -16.26
N PHE A 12 8.75 -10.90 -15.85
CA PHE A 12 7.84 -10.22 -16.76
C PHE A 12 8.08 -8.72 -16.77
N PHE A 13 7.90 -8.13 -17.94
CA PHE A 13 7.94 -6.71 -18.20
C PHE A 13 6.51 -6.17 -18.17
N TYR A 14 6.21 -5.42 -17.11
CA TYR A 14 4.91 -4.77 -16.89
C TYR A 14 4.90 -3.37 -17.52
N ALA A 15 4.85 -3.32 -18.86
CA ALA A 15 4.98 -2.09 -19.64
C ALA A 15 3.92 -1.03 -19.32
N PHE A 16 2.75 -1.43 -18.84
CA PHE A 16 1.73 -0.52 -18.33
C PHE A 16 0.99 -1.25 -17.23
N GLY A 17 0.42 -0.48 -16.32
CA GLY A 17 -0.02 -1.04 -15.07
C GLY A 17 -1.32 -1.85 -15.22
N ASN A 18 -1.57 -2.62 -14.18
CA ASN A 18 -2.54 -3.70 -14.12
C ASN A 18 -3.78 -3.39 -13.25
N THR A 19 -3.97 -2.12 -12.90
CA THR A 19 -5.14 -1.59 -12.16
C THR A 19 -5.58 -0.25 -12.78
N SER A 20 -6.76 0.29 -12.45
CA SER A 20 -7.11 1.64 -12.94
C SER A 20 -6.29 2.72 -12.23
N ALA A 21 -6.06 3.86 -12.88
CA ALA A 21 -5.37 4.99 -12.27
C ALA A 21 -6.03 5.48 -10.96
N VAL A 22 -5.23 6.04 -10.04
CA VAL A 22 -5.71 6.62 -8.78
C VAL A 22 -5.11 7.99 -8.53
N SER A 23 -5.86 8.89 -7.86
CA SER A 23 -5.32 10.18 -7.44
C SER A 23 -4.52 9.99 -6.16
N LEU A 24 -3.22 10.31 -6.21
CA LEU A 24 -2.31 10.16 -5.09
C LEU A 24 -2.46 11.29 -4.06
N ALA A 25 -3.09 12.40 -4.42
CA ALA A 25 -3.33 13.56 -3.55
C ALA A 25 -4.64 13.51 -2.76
N ARG A 26 -5.36 12.37 -2.80
CA ARG A 26 -6.73 12.22 -2.28
C ARG A 26 -6.86 12.31 -0.75
N ASP A 27 -5.79 12.14 0.00
CA ASP A 27 -5.78 12.20 1.47
C ASP A 27 -5.00 13.40 2.03
N VAL A 28 -4.67 14.39 1.17
CA VAL A 28 -3.88 15.58 1.55
C VAL A 28 -4.69 16.86 1.32
N ALA A 29 -4.48 17.89 2.15
CA ALA A 29 -5.14 19.19 2.04
C ALA A 29 -4.92 19.83 0.65
N PRO A 30 -5.95 20.48 0.05
CA PRO A 30 -5.92 21.00 -1.32
C PRO A 30 -5.00 22.21 -1.49
N ASP A 31 -4.70 22.87 -0.39
CA ASP A 31 -3.90 24.09 -0.30
C ASP A 31 -2.46 23.85 0.18
N GLN A 32 -2.08 22.58 0.35
CA GLN A 32 -0.72 22.15 0.70
C GLN A 32 0.02 21.63 -0.54
N ASP A 33 1.27 22.06 -0.73
CA ASP A 33 2.21 21.39 -1.62
C ASP A 33 2.48 19.96 -1.17
N ILE A 34 2.71 19.05 -2.10
CA ILE A 34 2.83 17.61 -1.80
C ILE A 34 4.15 17.05 -2.32
N SER A 35 4.86 16.35 -1.45
CA SER A 35 5.95 15.45 -1.82
C SER A 35 5.43 14.00 -1.83
N LEU A 36 5.53 13.33 -2.99
CA LEU A 36 5.04 11.97 -3.20
C LEU A 36 6.19 11.03 -3.56
N LEU A 37 6.22 9.85 -2.93
CA LEU A 37 7.13 8.76 -3.27
C LEU A 37 6.33 7.60 -3.86
N LEU A 38 6.66 7.18 -5.07
CA LEU A 38 6.08 6.02 -5.74
C LEU A 38 7.14 4.92 -5.77
N LEU A 39 7.05 3.98 -4.83
CA LEU A 39 7.90 2.78 -4.79
C LEU A 39 7.29 1.73 -5.72
N GLY A 40 7.98 1.42 -6.81
CA GLY A 40 7.42 0.62 -7.90
C GLY A 40 6.43 1.44 -8.72
N CYS A 41 6.89 2.58 -9.25
CA CYS A 41 6.01 3.54 -9.91
C CYS A 41 5.30 2.96 -11.14
N GLY A 42 5.88 1.96 -11.81
CA GLY A 42 5.33 1.43 -13.05
C GLY A 42 5.20 2.53 -14.09
N ASP A 43 4.03 2.65 -14.72
CA ASP A 43 3.76 3.66 -15.74
C ASP A 43 3.34 5.04 -15.15
N PRO A 44 3.20 6.11 -15.96
CA PRO A 44 2.92 7.44 -15.42
C PRO A 44 1.42 7.69 -15.19
N ARG A 45 0.53 6.69 -15.26
CA ARG A 45 -0.92 6.92 -15.20
C ARG A 45 -1.37 7.58 -13.90
N ASN A 46 -0.79 7.20 -12.76
CA ASN A 46 -1.16 7.74 -11.45
C ASN A 46 -0.70 9.19 -11.33
N VAL A 47 0.47 9.53 -11.90
CA VAL A 47 0.96 10.91 -11.99
C VAL A 47 0.02 11.75 -12.86
N LEU A 48 -0.27 11.28 -14.08
CA LEU A 48 -1.15 11.96 -15.04
C LEU A 48 -2.57 12.15 -14.49
N PHE A 49 -3.15 11.11 -13.88
CA PHE A 49 -4.49 11.14 -13.31
C PHE A 49 -4.58 12.00 -12.05
N THR A 50 -3.53 12.02 -11.21
CA THR A 50 -3.45 12.93 -10.05
C THR A 50 -3.54 14.38 -10.52
N LEU A 51 -2.73 14.77 -11.51
CA LEU A 51 -2.73 16.13 -12.07
C LEU A 51 -4.07 16.49 -12.73
N PHE A 52 -4.71 15.54 -13.40
CA PHE A 52 -6.06 15.72 -13.95
C PHE A 52 -7.10 15.95 -12.85
N SER A 53 -6.99 15.23 -11.73
CA SER A 53 -7.94 15.29 -10.62
C SER A 53 -7.90 16.61 -9.86
N GLU A 54 -6.82 17.38 -9.99
CA GLU A 54 -6.70 18.71 -9.40
C GLU A 54 -7.68 19.72 -9.99
N HIS A 55 -8.01 20.74 -9.17
CA HIS A 55 -8.82 21.87 -9.61
C HIS A 55 -8.07 22.69 -10.67
N GLU A 56 -8.78 23.33 -11.61
CA GLU A 56 -8.12 24.06 -12.72
C GLU A 56 -7.32 25.28 -12.27
N SER A 57 -7.77 25.90 -11.18
CA SER A 57 -7.08 27.00 -10.51
C SER A 57 -6.14 26.53 -9.39
N ALA A 58 -5.88 25.22 -9.27
CA ALA A 58 -4.93 24.74 -8.28
C ALA A 58 -3.54 25.33 -8.55
N THR A 59 -2.92 25.81 -7.47
CA THR A 59 -1.60 26.47 -7.47
C THR A 59 -0.57 25.71 -6.65
N ARG A 60 -0.97 24.60 -6.00
CA ARG A 60 -0.04 23.77 -5.23
C ARG A 60 0.94 23.05 -6.13
N LYS A 61 2.15 22.87 -5.62
CA LYS A 61 3.21 22.10 -6.26
C LYS A 61 3.07 20.62 -5.93
N LEU A 62 3.27 19.78 -6.94
CA LEU A 62 3.29 18.32 -6.82
C LEU A 62 4.67 17.80 -7.22
N ASP A 63 5.42 17.25 -6.26
CA ASP A 63 6.75 16.68 -6.46
C ASP A 63 6.70 15.15 -6.32
N PHE A 64 6.72 14.45 -7.46
CA PHE A 64 6.70 12.99 -7.55
C PHE A 64 8.13 12.45 -7.62
N THR A 65 8.49 11.52 -6.74
CA THR A 65 9.70 10.70 -6.85
C THR A 65 9.31 9.28 -7.25
N CYS A 66 9.58 8.95 -8.51
CA CYS A 66 9.21 7.69 -9.15
C CYS A 66 10.40 6.72 -9.11
N VAL A 67 10.28 5.66 -8.30
CA VAL A 67 11.29 4.61 -8.13
C VAL A 67 10.84 3.35 -8.86
N ASP A 68 11.67 2.82 -9.75
CA ASP A 68 11.45 1.53 -10.39
C ASP A 68 12.76 0.79 -10.60
N TYR A 69 12.72 -0.54 -10.50
CA TYR A 69 13.88 -1.40 -10.70
C TYR A 69 14.15 -1.66 -12.18
N GLU A 70 13.18 -1.42 -13.06
CA GLU A 70 13.31 -1.62 -14.51
C GLU A 70 13.51 -0.27 -15.24
N PRO A 71 14.74 0.07 -15.67
CA PRO A 71 15.04 1.31 -16.38
C PRO A 71 14.29 1.43 -17.72
N ALA A 72 13.87 0.33 -18.36
CA ALA A 72 13.01 0.40 -19.54
C ALA A 72 11.64 1.02 -19.24
N ILE A 73 11.08 0.79 -18.05
CA ILE A 73 9.85 1.44 -17.60
C ILE A 73 10.08 2.94 -17.45
N LEU A 74 11.12 3.33 -16.72
CA LEU A 74 11.47 4.73 -16.50
C LEU A 74 11.77 5.49 -17.81
N ALA A 75 12.49 4.85 -18.75
CA ALA A 75 12.78 5.39 -20.07
C ALA A 75 11.51 5.64 -20.89
N ARG A 76 10.53 4.73 -20.82
CA ARG A 76 9.22 4.87 -21.46
C ARG A 76 8.39 5.97 -20.83
N ASN A 77 8.42 6.13 -19.51
CA ASN A 77 7.71 7.19 -18.80
C ASN A 77 8.23 8.57 -19.23
N VAL A 78 9.56 8.77 -19.20
CA VAL A 78 10.18 10.02 -19.66
C VAL A 78 9.91 10.27 -21.14
N LEU A 79 9.93 9.23 -21.98
CA LEU A 79 9.60 9.34 -23.40
C LEU A 79 8.18 9.86 -23.61
N LEU A 80 7.18 9.26 -22.95
CA LEU A 80 5.78 9.72 -22.99
C LEU A 80 5.66 11.18 -22.54
N LEU A 81 6.17 11.49 -21.34
CA LEU A 81 6.04 12.83 -20.75
C LEU A 81 6.76 13.89 -21.58
N SER A 82 7.90 13.56 -22.18
CA SER A 82 8.62 14.48 -23.08
C SER A 82 7.84 14.78 -24.37
N MET A 83 7.12 13.80 -24.94
CA MET A 83 6.24 14.05 -26.10
C MET A 83 5.05 14.94 -25.73
N VAL A 84 4.52 14.81 -24.51
CA VAL A 84 3.46 15.71 -24.02
C VAL A 84 3.98 17.13 -23.82
N ILE A 85 5.19 17.30 -23.27
CA ILE A 85 5.89 18.60 -23.15
C ILE A 85 6.13 19.24 -24.53
N ASP A 86 6.47 18.43 -25.52
CA ASP A 86 6.73 18.89 -26.89
C ASP A 86 5.47 19.04 -27.74
N ASP A 87 4.30 18.98 -27.10
CA ASP A 87 2.97 19.12 -27.68
C ASP A 87 2.76 18.24 -28.94
N LYS A 88 3.17 16.97 -28.83
CA LYS A 88 2.95 15.99 -29.89
C LYS A 88 1.51 15.47 -29.87
N ASP A 89 1.07 14.98 -31.03
CA ASP A 89 -0.24 14.39 -31.21
C ASP A 89 -0.49 13.23 -30.23
N THR A 90 -1.53 13.35 -29.41
CA THR A 90 -1.83 12.42 -28.32
C THR A 90 -2.23 11.04 -28.82
N GLU A 91 -2.78 10.94 -30.03
CA GLU A 91 -3.11 9.64 -30.66
C GLU A 91 -1.84 8.85 -30.95
N ASN A 92 -0.84 9.49 -31.56
CA ASN A 92 0.47 8.87 -31.79
C ASN A 92 1.20 8.55 -30.48
N ILE A 93 1.11 9.41 -29.44
CA ILE A 93 1.68 9.12 -28.11
C ILE A 93 1.04 7.85 -27.52
N PHE A 94 -0.29 7.75 -27.59
CA PHE A 94 -1.03 6.57 -27.11
C PHE A 94 -0.56 5.31 -27.83
N ASP A 95 -0.48 5.36 -29.17
CA ASP A 95 -0.09 4.22 -29.99
C ASP A 95 1.36 3.79 -29.66
N ILE A 96 2.29 4.74 -29.51
CA ILE A 96 3.68 4.48 -29.07
C ILE A 96 3.74 3.79 -27.71
N PHE A 97 2.91 4.21 -26.75
CA PHE A 97 3.02 3.72 -25.39
C PHE A 97 2.35 2.35 -25.19
N PHE A 98 1.22 2.11 -25.85
CA PHE A 98 0.36 0.95 -25.59
C PHE A 98 0.42 -0.15 -26.67
N HIS A 99 0.90 0.12 -27.89
CA HIS A 99 0.86 -0.88 -28.97
C HIS A 99 2.20 -1.61 -29.15
N LEU A 100 2.12 -2.92 -29.37
CA LEU A 100 3.28 -3.78 -29.69
C LEU A 100 3.79 -3.53 -31.11
N TYR A 101 2.91 -3.14 -32.04
CA TYR A 101 3.25 -2.79 -33.41
C TYR A 101 2.77 -1.38 -33.75
N LEU A 102 3.59 -0.63 -34.48
CA LEU A 102 3.36 0.78 -34.83
C LEU A 102 3.16 0.96 -36.33
N GLU A 103 2.40 2.00 -36.67
CA GLU A 103 2.40 2.58 -38.02
C GLU A 103 3.71 3.35 -38.27
N LYS A 104 4.04 3.61 -39.53
CA LYS A 104 5.27 4.34 -39.92
C LYS A 104 5.39 5.71 -39.27
N GLU A 105 4.26 6.42 -39.14
CA GLU A 105 4.19 7.76 -38.56
C GLU A 105 4.55 7.74 -37.07
N SER A 106 3.92 6.87 -36.28
CA SER A 106 4.19 6.75 -34.85
C SER A 106 5.62 6.27 -34.58
N LEU A 107 6.17 5.37 -35.41
CA LEU A 107 7.58 4.99 -35.30
C LEU A 107 8.52 6.16 -35.62
N ALA A 108 8.21 6.97 -36.64
CA ALA A 108 9.02 8.14 -36.97
C ALA A 108 9.01 9.17 -35.83
N LEU A 109 7.86 9.38 -35.19
CA LEU A 109 7.74 10.22 -34.01
C LEU A 109 8.57 9.67 -32.84
N LEU A 110 8.46 8.38 -32.53
CA LEU A 110 9.25 7.71 -31.50
C LEU A 110 10.76 7.94 -31.71
N VAL A 111 11.25 7.66 -32.92
CA VAL A 111 12.68 7.78 -33.25
C VAL A 111 13.14 9.24 -33.18
N SER A 112 12.33 10.17 -33.68
CA SER A 112 12.58 11.60 -33.59
C SER A 112 12.71 12.06 -32.14
N GLN A 113 11.75 11.68 -31.28
CA GLN A 113 11.76 12.04 -29.88
C GLN A 113 12.96 11.42 -29.14
N CYS A 114 13.29 10.15 -29.40
CA CYS A 114 14.46 9.52 -28.81
C CYS A 114 15.74 10.29 -29.17
N ARG A 115 15.90 10.78 -30.41
CA ARG A 115 17.06 11.60 -30.80
C ARG A 115 17.14 12.91 -30.02
N ILE A 116 16.02 13.60 -29.84
CA ILE A 116 15.98 14.83 -29.03
C ILE A 116 16.41 14.53 -27.58
N LEU A 117 15.91 13.44 -27.00
CA LEU A 117 16.32 13.01 -25.65
C LEU A 117 17.80 12.62 -25.60
N LEU A 118 18.35 12.01 -26.64
CA LEU A 118 19.78 11.71 -26.76
C LEU A 118 20.64 12.96 -26.93
N ASP A 119 20.13 14.05 -27.50
CA ASP A 119 20.89 15.30 -27.54
C ASP A 119 20.86 15.98 -26.17
N ALA A 120 19.68 16.04 -25.54
CA ALA A 120 19.50 16.63 -24.21
C ALA A 120 20.26 15.88 -23.10
N SER A 121 20.37 14.56 -23.19
CA SER A 121 21.01 13.72 -22.16
C SER A 121 22.50 13.44 -22.43
N ALA A 122 23.16 14.22 -23.29
CA ALA A 122 24.57 14.02 -23.61
C ALA A 122 25.49 14.14 -22.38
N THR A 123 25.14 15.01 -21.44
CA THR A 123 25.75 15.12 -20.11
C THR A 123 24.66 15.31 -19.05
N PHE A 124 24.97 15.02 -17.80
CA PHE A 124 24.04 15.23 -16.70
C PHE A 124 23.64 16.71 -16.54
N GLN A 125 24.59 17.63 -16.73
CA GLN A 125 24.31 19.07 -16.72
C GLN A 125 23.48 19.51 -17.93
N GLY A 126 23.77 18.97 -19.12
CA GLY A 126 22.97 19.22 -20.33
C GLY A 126 21.51 18.82 -20.15
N TRP A 127 21.23 17.72 -19.43
CA TRP A 127 19.85 17.35 -19.10
C TRP A 127 19.18 18.37 -18.18
N LYS A 128 19.86 18.82 -17.13
CA LYS A 128 19.35 19.82 -16.18
C LYS A 128 19.01 21.16 -16.86
N GLU A 129 19.83 21.57 -17.83
CA GLU A 129 19.64 22.81 -18.59
C GLU A 129 18.66 22.67 -19.77
N SER A 130 18.29 21.43 -20.13
CA SER A 130 17.33 21.17 -21.20
C SER A 130 15.92 21.64 -20.84
N ARG A 131 15.06 21.75 -21.85
CA ARG A 131 13.63 22.06 -21.68
C ARG A 131 12.88 21.05 -20.79
N TYR A 132 13.43 19.86 -20.58
CA TYR A 132 12.82 18.83 -19.75
C TYR A 132 13.31 18.89 -18.29
N GLY A 133 14.50 19.45 -18.04
CA GLY A 133 15.22 19.32 -16.76
C GLY A 133 14.55 20.00 -15.56
N SER A 134 13.64 20.95 -15.76
CA SER A 134 12.87 21.57 -14.68
C SER A 134 11.82 20.62 -14.10
N THR A 135 11.11 19.90 -14.97
CA THR A 135 10.02 18.98 -14.63
C THR A 135 10.48 17.54 -14.50
N LEU A 136 11.23 17.01 -15.47
CA LEU A 136 11.69 15.62 -15.51
C LEU A 136 13.10 15.52 -14.91
N ARG A 137 13.18 15.33 -13.59
CA ARG A 137 14.45 15.36 -12.85
C ARG A 137 15.04 13.97 -12.68
N MET A 138 16.35 13.89 -12.48
CA MET A 138 17.07 12.63 -12.30
C MET A 138 17.67 12.58 -10.90
N SER A 139 17.43 11.48 -10.19
CA SER A 139 17.95 11.29 -8.82
C SER A 139 19.46 11.00 -8.79
N SER A 140 19.99 10.48 -9.89
CA SER A 140 21.43 10.18 -10.04
C SER A 140 21.85 10.28 -11.51
N GLU A 141 23.15 10.47 -11.74
CA GLU A 141 23.74 10.40 -13.08
C GLU A 141 23.57 9.01 -13.70
N HIS A 142 23.72 7.94 -12.91
CA HIS A 142 23.53 6.57 -13.36
C HIS A 142 22.12 6.32 -13.91
N THR A 143 21.08 6.90 -13.28
CA THR A 143 19.71 6.83 -13.81
C THR A 143 19.64 7.42 -15.22
N LEU A 144 20.22 8.61 -15.46
CA LEU A 144 20.23 9.23 -16.79
C LEU A 144 20.98 8.36 -17.81
N THR A 145 22.11 7.77 -17.43
CA THR A 145 22.91 6.89 -18.30
C THR A 145 22.12 5.68 -18.78
N GLU A 146 21.39 4.99 -17.89
CA GLU A 146 20.58 3.83 -18.28
C GLU A 146 19.38 4.20 -19.15
N LEU A 147 18.70 5.32 -18.84
CA LEU A 147 17.62 5.83 -19.67
C LEU A 147 18.11 6.18 -21.08
N ARG A 148 19.24 6.89 -21.17
CA ARG A 148 19.91 7.22 -22.44
C ARG A 148 20.22 5.96 -23.25
N ARG A 149 20.73 4.89 -22.61
CA ARG A 149 21.01 3.61 -23.26
C ARG A 149 19.77 3.01 -23.92
N HIS A 150 18.62 3.08 -23.24
CA HIS A 150 17.35 2.60 -23.80
C HIS A 150 16.86 3.46 -24.98
N TRP A 151 16.90 4.79 -24.89
CA TRP A 151 16.51 5.65 -26.02
C TRP A 151 17.41 5.45 -27.25
N ASP A 152 18.71 5.20 -27.05
CA ASP A 152 19.63 4.86 -28.13
C ASP A 152 19.25 3.54 -28.83
N GLN A 153 18.93 2.51 -28.04
CA GLN A 153 18.44 1.23 -28.56
C GLN A 153 17.12 1.40 -29.33
N TYR A 154 16.19 2.20 -28.80
CA TYR A 154 14.91 2.48 -29.45
C TYR A 154 15.07 3.19 -30.80
N ALA A 155 15.93 4.21 -30.85
CA ALA A 155 16.21 4.96 -32.07
C ALA A 155 16.89 4.12 -33.17
N LYS A 156 17.69 3.12 -32.78
CA LYS A 156 18.53 2.33 -33.70
C LYS A 156 17.93 1.01 -34.15
N MET A 157 16.95 0.43 -33.44
CA MET A 157 16.47 -0.95 -33.73
C MET A 157 16.11 -1.19 -35.20
N HIS A 158 15.37 -0.27 -35.83
CA HIS A 158 14.94 -0.38 -37.23
C HIS A 158 16.03 -0.04 -38.25
N THR A 159 17.22 0.34 -37.79
CA THR A 159 18.43 0.56 -38.61
C THR A 159 19.45 -0.57 -38.47
N LEU A 160 19.16 -1.60 -37.65
CA LEU A 160 19.99 -2.79 -37.51
C LEU A 160 20.08 -3.57 -38.84
N PRO A 161 21.14 -4.38 -39.03
CA PRO A 161 21.21 -5.29 -40.17
C PRO A 161 19.95 -6.15 -40.28
N ASN A 162 19.42 -6.31 -41.50
CA ASN A 162 18.16 -7.01 -41.74
C ASN A 162 18.10 -8.40 -41.10
N SER A 163 19.20 -9.16 -41.10
CA SER A 163 19.27 -10.47 -40.45
C SER A 163 19.02 -10.42 -38.94
N GLN A 164 19.57 -9.41 -38.27
CA GLN A 164 19.40 -9.21 -36.83
C GLN A 164 17.98 -8.72 -36.50
N LEU A 165 17.46 -7.76 -37.26
CA LEU A 165 16.09 -7.26 -37.07
C LEU A 165 15.06 -8.38 -37.30
N CYS A 166 15.21 -9.17 -38.36
CA CYS A 166 14.33 -10.31 -38.62
C CYS A 166 14.35 -11.33 -37.48
N ARG A 167 15.52 -11.59 -36.88
CA ARG A 167 15.63 -12.48 -35.72
C ARG A 167 14.86 -11.95 -34.51
N ILE A 168 15.06 -10.69 -34.15
CA ILE A 168 14.35 -10.03 -33.05
C ILE A 168 12.82 -10.12 -33.26
N VAL A 169 12.36 -9.81 -34.47
CA VAL A 169 10.93 -9.87 -34.80
C VAL A 169 10.38 -11.29 -34.74
N ALA A 170 11.14 -12.29 -35.20
CA ALA A 170 10.74 -13.69 -35.14
C ALA A 170 10.65 -14.20 -33.70
N ASP A 171 11.66 -13.92 -32.88
CA ASP A 171 11.72 -14.31 -31.46
C ASP A 171 10.56 -13.65 -30.69
N PHE A 172 10.30 -12.36 -30.94
CA PHE A 172 9.19 -11.64 -30.31
C PHE A 172 7.83 -12.25 -30.68
N LYS A 173 7.62 -12.55 -31.97
CA LYS A 173 6.38 -13.17 -32.46
C LYS A 173 6.17 -14.56 -31.89
N ALA A 174 7.22 -15.36 -31.73
CA ALA A 174 7.12 -16.70 -31.18
C ALA A 174 6.50 -16.69 -29.77
N VAL A 175 6.97 -15.79 -28.90
CA VAL A 175 6.43 -15.61 -27.54
C VAL A 175 5.00 -15.09 -27.55
N VAL A 176 4.69 -14.10 -28.41
CA VAL A 176 3.32 -13.60 -28.55
C VAL A 176 2.36 -14.70 -29.00
N THR A 177 2.77 -15.56 -29.94
CA THR A 177 1.98 -16.71 -30.41
C THR A 177 1.82 -17.77 -29.32
N GLU A 178 2.83 -18.00 -28.49
CA GLU A 178 2.72 -18.88 -27.31
C GLU A 178 1.58 -18.41 -26.38
N TYR A 179 1.57 -17.12 -26.01
CA TYR A 179 0.50 -16.56 -25.18
C TYR A 179 -0.87 -16.57 -25.87
N GLN A 180 -0.93 -16.27 -27.17
CA GLN A 180 -2.17 -16.39 -27.93
C GLN A 180 -2.75 -17.81 -27.85
N ASN A 181 -1.90 -18.85 -27.91
CA ASN A 181 -2.33 -20.24 -27.83
C ASN A 181 -2.72 -20.65 -26.41
N GLU A 182 -1.97 -20.20 -25.39
CA GLU A 182 -2.24 -20.50 -23.98
C GLU A 182 -3.56 -19.88 -23.50
N TYR A 183 -3.89 -18.67 -23.96
CA TYR A 183 -5.04 -17.90 -23.48
C TYR A 183 -6.22 -17.82 -24.46
N HIS A 184 -6.17 -18.49 -25.62
CA HIS A 184 -7.16 -18.38 -26.71
C HIS A 184 -8.63 -18.61 -26.32
N HIS A 185 -8.89 -19.32 -25.21
CA HIS A 185 -10.22 -19.74 -24.79
C HIS A 185 -10.59 -19.35 -23.34
N SER A 186 -9.73 -18.59 -22.65
CA SER A 186 -9.93 -18.26 -21.24
C SER A 186 -10.69 -16.95 -21.10
N ALA A 187 -11.79 -16.95 -20.33
CA ALA A 187 -12.43 -15.70 -19.91
C ALA A 187 -11.46 -14.91 -19.02
N VAL A 188 -11.10 -13.70 -19.43
CA VAL A 188 -10.06 -12.92 -18.75
C VAL A 188 -10.69 -11.96 -17.74
N GLY A 189 -10.97 -12.46 -16.53
CA GLY A 189 -11.70 -11.74 -15.49
C GLY A 189 -11.04 -10.43 -15.03
N HIS A 190 -9.70 -10.34 -15.06
CA HIS A 190 -8.97 -9.16 -14.55
C HIS A 190 -9.18 -7.89 -15.39
N THR A 191 -9.44 -8.03 -16.69
CA THR A 191 -9.64 -6.90 -17.64
C THR A 191 -10.81 -5.99 -17.26
N SER A 192 -11.74 -6.51 -16.45
CA SER A 192 -13.03 -5.87 -16.19
C SER A 192 -13.08 -5.07 -14.89
N ARG A 193 -12.05 -5.21 -14.05
CA ARG A 193 -11.93 -4.55 -12.74
C ARG A 193 -12.15 -3.04 -12.82
N SER A 194 -11.57 -2.40 -13.84
CA SER A 194 -11.64 -0.94 -14.02
C SER A 194 -13.03 -0.40 -14.34
N ALA A 195 -14.02 -1.28 -14.57
CA ALA A 195 -15.43 -0.91 -14.66
C ALA A 195 -16.17 -0.92 -13.30
N GLY A 196 -15.51 -1.33 -12.20
CA GLY A 196 -16.02 -1.31 -10.84
C GLY A 196 -17.40 -1.98 -10.72
N PRO A 197 -18.47 -1.27 -10.30
CA PRO A 197 -19.79 -1.85 -10.15
C PRO A 197 -20.40 -2.37 -11.46
N LEU A 198 -19.85 -1.98 -12.61
CA LEU A 198 -20.29 -2.41 -13.94
C LEU A 198 -19.44 -3.53 -14.54
N MET A 199 -18.50 -4.10 -13.79
CA MET A 199 -17.60 -5.18 -14.22
C MET A 199 -18.35 -6.32 -14.93
N LEU A 200 -19.48 -6.79 -14.38
CA LEU A 200 -20.25 -7.87 -14.99
C LEU A 200 -20.82 -7.53 -16.37
N TYR A 201 -21.14 -6.26 -16.61
CA TYR A 201 -21.66 -5.77 -17.89
C TYR A 201 -20.54 -5.50 -18.90
N ALA A 202 -19.35 -5.12 -18.40
CA ALA A 202 -18.20 -4.81 -19.23
C ALA A 202 -17.42 -6.07 -19.66
N SER A 203 -17.53 -7.16 -18.90
CA SER A 203 -16.66 -8.34 -19.01
C SER A 203 -16.50 -8.92 -20.41
N LYS A 204 -17.60 -9.08 -21.14
CA LYS A 204 -17.56 -9.61 -22.50
C LYS A 204 -16.74 -8.71 -23.44
N ILE A 205 -17.04 -7.42 -23.45
CA ILE A 205 -16.43 -6.45 -24.38
C ILE A 205 -14.95 -6.25 -24.05
N LEU A 206 -14.61 -6.19 -22.77
CA LEU A 206 -13.23 -6.01 -22.33
C LEU A 206 -12.38 -7.25 -22.59
N SER A 207 -12.95 -8.44 -22.41
CA SER A 207 -12.32 -9.68 -22.86
C SER A 207 -12.06 -9.65 -24.38
N GLU A 208 -13.03 -9.22 -25.20
CA GLU A 208 -12.81 -9.07 -26.66
C GLU A 208 -11.70 -8.05 -26.99
N CYS A 209 -11.64 -6.92 -26.28
CA CYS A 209 -10.55 -5.94 -26.42
C CYS A 209 -9.18 -6.53 -26.10
N PHE A 210 -9.07 -7.31 -25.01
CA PHE A 210 -7.85 -8.00 -24.63
C PHE A 210 -7.39 -9.00 -25.69
N HIS A 211 -8.31 -9.84 -26.19
CA HIS A 211 -8.00 -10.80 -27.24
C HIS A 211 -7.59 -10.11 -28.56
N ASP A 212 -8.26 -9.02 -28.94
CA ASP A 212 -7.87 -8.22 -30.10
C ASP A 212 -6.45 -7.64 -29.93
N PHE A 213 -6.12 -7.09 -28.75
CA PHE A 213 -4.79 -6.57 -28.46
C PHE A 213 -3.73 -7.65 -28.62
N TRP A 214 -3.89 -8.83 -28.02
CA TRP A 214 -2.89 -9.90 -28.15
C TRP A 214 -2.83 -10.45 -29.57
N LYS A 215 -3.96 -10.51 -30.29
CA LYS A 215 -4.03 -11.01 -31.67
C LYS A 215 -3.35 -10.07 -32.67
N TYR A 216 -3.58 -8.77 -32.55
CA TYR A 216 -3.14 -7.76 -33.53
C TYR A 216 -1.97 -6.90 -33.04
N GLY A 217 -1.63 -6.97 -31.76
CA GLY A 217 -0.65 -6.12 -31.07
C GLY A 217 -1.02 -4.64 -31.00
N THR A 218 -2.28 -4.27 -31.27
CA THR A 218 -2.78 -2.89 -31.28
C THR A 218 -4.21 -2.83 -30.76
N THR A 219 -4.68 -1.62 -30.43
CA THR A 219 -6.09 -1.38 -30.07
C THR A 219 -6.93 -0.86 -31.24
N PHE A 220 -6.41 -0.90 -32.47
CA PHE A 220 -7.14 -0.42 -33.64
C PHE A 220 -8.32 -1.32 -33.98
N ILE A 221 -9.42 -0.70 -34.45
CA ILE A 221 -10.62 -1.41 -34.91
C ILE A 221 -10.65 -1.52 -36.44
N SER A 222 -10.14 -0.51 -37.14
CA SER A 222 -10.06 -0.50 -38.60
C SER A 222 -9.06 -1.53 -39.11
N GLN A 223 -9.49 -2.38 -40.04
CA GLN A 223 -8.61 -3.35 -40.70
C GLN A 223 -7.48 -2.66 -41.47
N THR A 224 -7.72 -1.49 -42.05
CA THR A 224 -6.69 -0.72 -42.77
C THR A 224 -5.57 -0.28 -41.84
N ARG A 225 -5.89 0.27 -40.66
CA ARG A 225 -4.89 0.67 -39.66
C ARG A 225 -4.16 -0.55 -39.08
N ARG A 226 -4.87 -1.64 -38.81
CA ARG A 226 -4.25 -2.91 -38.36
C ARG A 226 -3.20 -3.42 -39.34
N SER A 227 -3.49 -3.39 -40.64
CA SER A 227 -2.54 -3.81 -41.67
C SER A 227 -1.35 -2.85 -41.81
N ALA A 228 -1.55 -1.56 -41.53
CA ALA A 228 -0.49 -0.55 -41.56
C ALA A 228 0.45 -0.62 -40.34
N ALA A 229 -0.05 -1.05 -39.19
CA ALA A 229 0.69 -1.21 -37.95
C ALA A 229 1.46 -2.55 -37.90
N ASN A 230 2.56 -2.63 -38.66
CA ASN A 230 3.33 -3.86 -38.82
C ASN A 230 4.80 -3.74 -38.36
N LEU A 231 5.19 -2.59 -37.81
CA LEU A 231 6.55 -2.33 -37.34
C LEU A 231 6.65 -2.60 -35.84
N LEU A 232 7.52 -3.52 -35.43
CA LEU A 232 7.68 -3.85 -34.01
C LEU A 232 8.10 -2.61 -33.21
N ASN A 233 7.41 -2.35 -32.10
CA ASN A 233 7.70 -1.25 -31.21
C ASN A 233 8.94 -1.58 -30.35
N PRO A 234 10.06 -0.86 -30.50
CA PRO A 234 11.28 -1.17 -29.76
C PRO A 234 11.14 -1.00 -28.24
N THR A 235 10.16 -0.23 -27.77
CA THR A 235 9.97 0.01 -26.33
C THR A 235 9.53 -1.24 -25.56
N PHE A 236 9.04 -2.28 -26.24
CA PHE A 236 8.69 -3.57 -25.64
C PHE A 236 9.80 -4.63 -25.77
N VAL A 237 10.89 -4.31 -26.46
CA VAL A 237 11.93 -5.28 -26.86
C VAL A 237 13.15 -5.25 -25.94
N TYR A 238 13.54 -4.07 -25.48
CA TYR A 238 14.76 -3.88 -24.69
C TYR A 238 14.43 -3.67 -23.20
N THR A 239 14.84 -4.62 -22.37
CA THR A 239 14.64 -4.63 -20.90
C THR A 239 15.96 -4.98 -20.20
N GLN A 240 16.02 -4.96 -18.87
CA GLN A 240 17.18 -5.50 -18.14
C GLN A 240 17.43 -7.00 -18.37
N LEU A 241 16.41 -7.75 -18.79
CA LEU A 241 16.52 -9.17 -19.12
C LEU A 241 17.18 -9.40 -20.49
N GLY A 242 17.38 -8.32 -21.24
CA GLY A 242 17.96 -8.31 -22.57
C GLY A 242 16.93 -8.10 -23.67
N VAL A 243 17.31 -8.51 -24.89
CA VAL A 243 16.53 -8.33 -26.12
C VAL A 243 15.56 -9.49 -26.30
N GLY A 244 14.25 -9.19 -26.37
CA GLY A 244 13.21 -10.21 -26.59
C GLY A 244 11.83 -9.75 -26.14
N CYS A 245 10.83 -10.64 -26.21
CA CYS A 245 9.51 -10.37 -25.63
C CYS A 245 9.48 -10.87 -24.18
N HIS A 246 9.44 -9.93 -23.23
CA HIS A 246 9.24 -10.24 -21.81
C HIS A 246 7.89 -9.72 -21.30
N VAL A 247 7.04 -9.19 -22.19
CA VAL A 247 5.77 -8.54 -21.83
C VAL A 247 4.90 -9.50 -21.00
N HIS A 248 4.39 -9.05 -19.87
CA HIS A 248 3.51 -9.86 -19.04
C HIS A 248 2.27 -10.30 -19.84
N TYR A 249 1.92 -11.59 -19.83
CA TYR A 249 0.80 -12.14 -20.60
C TYR A 249 -0.57 -11.54 -20.23
N GLY A 250 -0.72 -11.02 -19.01
CA GLY A 250 -1.91 -10.29 -18.56
C GLY A 250 -1.91 -8.79 -18.89
N SER A 251 -1.02 -8.32 -19.76
CA SER A 251 -0.99 -6.90 -20.16
C SER A 251 -2.25 -6.56 -20.96
N ASP A 252 -3.03 -5.60 -20.47
CA ASP A 252 -4.20 -5.02 -21.14
C ASP A 252 -4.13 -3.48 -21.20
N PRO A 253 -4.08 -2.86 -22.39
CA PRO A 253 -4.01 -1.40 -22.53
C PRO A 253 -5.31 -0.68 -22.10
N VAL A 254 -6.40 -1.40 -21.85
CA VAL A 254 -7.67 -0.82 -21.38
C VAL A 254 -7.71 -0.67 -19.86
N MET A 255 -7.00 -1.53 -19.14
CA MET A 255 -7.05 -1.63 -17.68
C MET A 255 -6.61 -0.36 -16.92
N PRO A 256 -5.63 0.44 -17.39
CA PRO A 256 -5.25 1.70 -16.72
C PRO A 256 -6.34 2.77 -16.62
N PHE A 257 -7.42 2.68 -17.40
CA PHE A 257 -8.41 3.75 -17.55
C PHE A 257 -9.70 3.47 -16.78
N HIS A 258 -10.54 4.50 -16.59
CA HIS A 258 -11.81 4.36 -15.89
C HIS A 258 -12.94 4.02 -16.85
N LEU A 259 -13.53 2.83 -16.67
CA LEU A 259 -14.49 2.28 -17.62
C LEU A 259 -15.93 2.40 -17.14
N ALA A 260 -16.16 2.57 -15.83
CA ALA A 260 -17.50 2.67 -15.26
C ALA A 260 -18.37 3.75 -15.96
N PRO A 261 -17.88 4.97 -16.25
CA PRO A 261 -18.69 5.98 -16.95
C PRO A 261 -19.05 5.56 -18.39
N ILE A 262 -18.16 4.86 -19.09
CA ILE A 262 -18.39 4.39 -20.47
C ILE A 262 -19.53 3.37 -20.49
N PHE A 263 -19.50 2.41 -19.56
CA PHE A 263 -20.52 1.36 -19.50
C PHE A 263 -21.80 1.80 -18.79
N GLY A 264 -21.72 2.80 -17.93
CA GLY A 264 -22.83 3.25 -17.07
C GLY A 264 -23.68 4.35 -17.66
N ASN A 265 -23.16 5.14 -18.60
CA ASN A 265 -23.88 6.29 -19.14
C ASN A 265 -24.50 6.10 -20.53
N LEU A 266 -24.13 5.02 -21.24
CA LEU A 266 -24.66 4.77 -22.58
C LEU A 266 -26.08 4.18 -22.52
N ASN A 267 -26.98 4.75 -23.32
CA ASN A 267 -28.36 4.25 -23.46
C ASN A 267 -28.41 2.94 -24.27
N ALA A 268 -27.43 2.74 -25.15
CA ALA A 268 -27.21 1.50 -25.90
C ALA A 268 -26.13 0.65 -25.20
N ALA A 269 -26.03 -0.63 -25.59
CA ALA A 269 -24.92 -1.46 -25.15
C ALA A 269 -23.61 -0.87 -25.72
N PRO A 270 -22.59 -0.58 -24.89
CA PRO A 270 -21.31 -0.06 -25.36
C PRO A 270 -20.67 -1.00 -26.39
N THR A 271 -19.99 -0.43 -27.38
CA THR A 271 -19.18 -1.21 -28.32
C THR A 271 -17.69 -1.11 -27.98
N ARG A 272 -16.86 -1.96 -28.61
CA ARG A 272 -15.39 -1.82 -28.57
C ARG A 272 -14.94 -0.43 -29.05
N LEU A 273 -15.64 0.15 -30.02
CA LEU A 273 -15.35 1.50 -30.53
C LEU A 273 -15.62 2.58 -29.50
N ASP A 274 -16.77 2.51 -28.82
CA ASP A 274 -17.10 3.48 -27.76
C ASP A 274 -16.10 3.39 -26.61
N THR A 275 -15.69 2.15 -26.27
CA THR A 275 -14.68 1.88 -25.24
C THR A 275 -13.36 2.56 -25.58
N MET A 276 -12.82 2.31 -26.79
CA MET A 276 -11.54 2.91 -27.19
C MET A 276 -11.61 4.43 -27.36
N LYS A 277 -12.74 4.98 -27.81
CA LYS A 277 -12.94 6.43 -27.87
C LYS A 277 -12.91 7.06 -26.48
N GLY A 278 -13.61 6.46 -25.51
CA GLY A 278 -13.63 6.95 -24.13
C GLY A 278 -12.26 6.88 -23.45
N ILE A 279 -11.47 5.85 -23.75
CA ILE A 279 -10.10 5.70 -23.25
C ILE A 279 -9.17 6.78 -23.83
N ARG A 280 -9.20 6.98 -25.16
CA ARG A 280 -8.37 7.99 -25.82
C ARG A 280 -8.72 9.41 -25.37
N ALA A 281 -10.01 9.70 -25.14
CA ALA A 281 -10.44 10.96 -24.56
C ALA A 281 -9.86 11.17 -23.15
N GLN A 282 -9.96 10.18 -22.26
CA GLN A 282 -9.34 10.24 -20.93
C GLN A 282 -7.83 10.50 -21.02
N PHE A 283 -7.12 9.75 -21.88
CA PHE A 283 -5.68 9.92 -22.06
C PHE A 283 -5.31 11.34 -22.52
N ASN A 284 -6.05 11.89 -23.48
CA ASN A 284 -5.88 13.25 -23.96
C ASN A 284 -6.09 14.30 -22.85
N ASP A 285 -7.14 14.14 -22.05
CA ASP A 285 -7.45 15.06 -20.94
C ASP A 285 -6.34 15.02 -19.88
N TRP A 286 -5.80 13.84 -19.58
CA TRP A 286 -4.72 13.69 -18.61
C TRP A 286 -3.40 14.27 -19.13
N CYS A 287 -3.06 14.05 -20.40
CA CYS A 287 -1.89 14.68 -21.03
C CYS A 287 -2.02 16.21 -21.04
N SER A 288 -3.21 16.72 -21.33
CA SER A 288 -3.49 18.17 -21.29
C SER A 288 -3.33 18.74 -19.88
N ALA A 289 -3.76 18.00 -18.84
CA ALA A 289 -3.53 18.40 -17.46
C ALA A 289 -2.05 18.46 -17.11
N PHE A 290 -1.27 17.44 -17.47
CA PHE A 290 0.18 17.43 -17.26
C PHE A 290 0.89 18.62 -17.94
N ARG A 291 0.53 18.91 -19.20
CA ARG A 291 1.08 20.06 -19.93
C ARG A 291 0.83 21.38 -19.20
N ARG A 292 -0.40 21.62 -18.72
CA ARG A 292 -0.73 22.83 -17.95
C ARG A 292 0.11 22.97 -16.68
N TYR A 293 0.38 21.86 -15.98
CA TYR A 293 1.21 21.87 -14.78
C TYR A 293 2.68 22.12 -15.09
N HIS A 294 3.18 21.56 -16.18
CA HIS A 294 4.53 21.82 -16.69
C HIS A 294 4.72 23.30 -17.05
N GLU A 295 3.79 23.89 -17.82
CA GLU A 295 3.83 25.30 -18.23
C GLU A 295 3.80 26.29 -17.06
N ARG A 296 3.20 25.88 -15.93
CA ARG A 296 3.12 26.69 -14.69
C ARG A 296 4.26 26.41 -13.69
N ASP A 297 5.18 25.50 -14.01
CA ASP A 297 6.25 25.03 -13.09
C ASP A 297 5.70 24.48 -11.75
N LEU A 298 4.54 23.81 -11.79
CA LEU A 298 3.86 23.25 -10.62
C LEU A 298 4.06 21.74 -10.46
N CYS A 299 4.78 21.08 -11.37
CA CYS A 299 4.99 19.63 -11.34
C CYS A 299 6.46 19.28 -11.49
N ILE A 300 6.93 18.40 -10.60
CA ILE A 300 8.23 17.73 -10.70
C ILE A 300 7.96 16.23 -10.76
N VAL A 301 8.54 15.55 -11.74
CA VAL A 301 8.60 14.09 -11.84
C VAL A 301 10.07 13.69 -11.82
N ARG A 302 10.53 13.28 -10.65
CA ARG A 302 11.89 12.82 -10.40
C ARG A 302 11.98 11.32 -10.62
N ILE A 303 12.92 10.93 -11.46
CA ILE A 303 13.14 9.55 -11.89
C ILE A 303 14.28 8.96 -11.07
N PHE A 304 14.07 7.76 -10.55
CA PHE A 304 15.07 7.03 -9.78
C PHE A 304 15.10 5.56 -10.19
N PHE A 305 16.18 5.17 -10.87
CA PHE A 305 16.46 3.76 -11.10
C PHE A 305 17.04 3.15 -9.82
N ALA A 306 16.23 2.36 -9.12
CA ALA A 306 16.61 1.56 -7.96
C ALA A 306 15.55 0.50 -7.64
N ASP A 307 15.96 -0.61 -7.03
CA ASP A 307 15.05 -1.49 -6.30
C ASP A 307 14.37 -0.72 -5.16
N ALA A 308 13.09 -0.97 -4.90
CA ALA A 308 12.33 -0.21 -3.89
C ALA A 308 12.94 -0.29 -2.49
N ILE A 309 13.45 -1.46 -2.07
CA ILE A 309 14.08 -1.65 -0.76
C ILE A 309 15.41 -0.89 -0.70
N PHE A 310 16.22 -0.97 -1.77
CA PHE A 310 17.53 -0.34 -1.82
C PHE A 310 17.43 1.18 -1.98
N GLY A 311 16.51 1.67 -2.80
CA GLY A 311 16.22 3.09 -2.95
C GLY A 311 15.72 3.71 -1.64
N ALA A 312 14.80 3.04 -0.94
CA ALA A 312 14.33 3.50 0.36
C ALA A 312 15.46 3.54 1.42
N ARG A 313 16.32 2.51 1.46
CA ARG A 313 17.52 2.49 2.31
C ARG A 313 18.48 3.62 1.95
N ALA A 314 18.67 3.92 0.67
CA ALA A 314 19.54 5.01 0.23
C ALA A 314 19.03 6.38 0.68
N PHE A 315 17.71 6.62 0.65
CA PHE A 315 17.12 7.83 1.21
C PHE A 315 17.31 7.94 2.72
N GLN A 316 17.06 6.85 3.46
CA GLN A 316 17.30 6.83 4.92
C GLN A 316 18.77 7.10 5.26
N PHE A 317 19.69 6.41 4.58
CA PHE A 317 21.12 6.57 4.79
C PHE A 317 21.59 8.00 4.47
N TYR A 318 21.13 8.57 3.35
CA TYR A 318 21.50 9.94 2.97
C TYR A 318 20.91 10.98 3.93
N LYS A 319 19.67 10.77 4.41
CA LYS A 319 19.04 11.60 5.44
C LYS A 319 19.84 11.61 6.75
N GLU A 320 20.36 10.46 7.17
CA GLU A 320 21.09 10.32 8.44
C GLU A 320 22.55 10.80 8.35
N SER A 321 23.23 10.52 7.23
CA SER A 321 24.69 10.72 7.13
C SER A 321 25.11 11.86 6.21
N GLY A 322 24.25 12.29 5.27
CA GLY A 322 24.61 13.16 4.16
C GLY A 322 25.69 12.60 3.22
N ALA A 323 26.08 11.33 3.40
CA ALA A 323 27.23 10.74 2.71
C ALA A 323 26.83 10.12 1.37
N VAL A 324 27.70 10.29 0.37
CA VAL A 324 27.65 9.58 -0.91
C VAL A 324 29.07 9.18 -1.32
N PRO A 325 29.27 8.02 -1.99
CA PRO A 325 28.25 7.04 -2.39
C PRO A 325 27.68 6.26 -1.18
N THR A 326 26.45 5.74 -1.32
CA THR A 326 25.75 5.06 -0.22
C THR A 326 26.27 3.65 0.07
N ARG A 327 27.08 3.08 -0.84
CA ARG A 327 27.51 1.66 -0.86
C ARG A 327 26.35 0.66 -0.95
N ILE A 328 25.12 1.12 -1.20
CA ILE A 328 23.94 0.29 -1.40
C ILE A 328 23.82 0.00 -2.90
N PRO A 329 23.64 -1.25 -3.34
CA PRO A 329 23.49 -1.58 -4.76
C PRO A 329 22.22 -0.98 -5.35
N VAL A 330 22.23 -0.72 -6.66
CA VAL A 330 21.05 -0.21 -7.38
C VAL A 330 19.92 -1.23 -7.40
N CYS A 331 20.23 -2.50 -7.69
CA CYS A 331 19.28 -3.62 -7.62
C CYS A 331 20.04 -4.94 -7.44
N GLN A 332 19.31 -6.02 -7.12
CA GLN A 332 19.91 -7.36 -7.02
C GLN A 332 20.47 -7.78 -8.39
N TRP A 333 21.57 -8.55 -8.40
CA TRP A 333 22.29 -9.00 -9.60
C TRP A 333 23.22 -7.96 -10.26
N ARG A 334 23.39 -6.78 -9.64
CA ARG A 334 24.27 -5.70 -10.08
C ARG A 334 25.24 -5.31 -8.96
N ALA A 335 26.44 -4.87 -9.33
CA ALA A 335 27.43 -4.35 -8.38
C ALA A 335 27.43 -2.81 -8.30
N GLU A 336 26.85 -2.14 -9.30
CA GLU A 336 26.69 -0.68 -9.31
C GLU A 336 25.96 -0.19 -8.04
N THR A 337 26.47 0.88 -7.44
CA THR A 337 25.94 1.43 -6.18
C THR A 337 25.24 2.76 -6.36
N ILE A 338 24.22 3.00 -5.53
CA ILE A 338 23.43 4.23 -5.56
C ILE A 338 24.27 5.41 -5.11
N THR A 339 24.39 6.40 -6.00
CA THR A 339 24.99 7.71 -5.75
C THR A 339 23.97 8.79 -6.09
N LEU A 340 23.29 9.31 -5.06
CA LEU A 340 22.32 10.39 -5.22
C LEU A 340 23.04 11.69 -5.62
N ASP A 341 22.42 12.47 -6.51
CA ASP A 341 22.95 13.76 -6.93
C ASP A 341 22.91 14.77 -5.77
N LYS A 342 24.08 15.24 -5.32
CA LYS A 342 24.17 16.17 -4.18
C LYS A 342 23.42 17.47 -4.42
N GLU A 343 23.45 18.01 -5.64
CA GLU A 343 22.80 19.29 -5.94
C GLU A 343 21.28 19.17 -5.97
N GLU A 344 20.74 18.11 -6.56
CA GLU A 344 19.29 17.83 -6.55
C GLU A 344 18.77 17.61 -5.12
N TYR A 345 19.47 16.80 -4.32
CA TYR A 345 19.06 16.46 -2.95
C TYR A 345 19.41 17.51 -1.89
N LYS A 346 19.84 18.73 -2.30
CA LYS A 346 19.77 19.91 -1.43
C LYS A 346 18.34 20.39 -1.22
N ARG A 347 17.45 20.12 -2.18
CA ARG A 347 16.05 20.60 -2.18
C ARG A 347 15.03 19.49 -2.35
N ALA A 348 15.42 18.36 -2.96
CA ALA A 348 14.51 17.23 -3.14
C ALA A 348 14.10 16.61 -1.80
N PRO A 349 12.85 16.11 -1.70
CA PRO A 349 12.36 15.47 -0.48
C PRO A 349 13.10 14.15 -0.17
N LEU A 350 13.35 13.92 1.11
CA LEU A 350 13.79 12.62 1.69
C LEU A 350 12.73 12.05 2.66
N VAL A 351 11.68 12.82 2.90
CA VAL A 351 10.49 12.48 3.67
C VAL A 351 9.30 12.99 2.86
N PHE A 352 8.23 12.21 2.80
CA PHE A 352 7.15 12.38 1.84
C PHE A 352 5.79 12.41 2.55
N ASP A 353 4.89 13.27 2.09
CA ASP A 353 3.50 13.33 2.57
C ASP A 353 2.72 12.08 2.15
N VAL A 354 3.04 11.58 0.95
CA VAL A 354 2.40 10.40 0.36
C VAL A 354 3.46 9.38 -0.02
N VAL A 355 3.29 8.13 0.41
CA VAL A 355 4.04 6.98 -0.12
C VAL A 355 3.06 6.01 -0.76
N ASP A 356 3.24 5.74 -2.05
CA ASP A 356 2.50 4.72 -2.80
C ASP A 356 3.44 3.55 -3.09
N THR A 357 3.02 2.33 -2.79
CA THR A 357 3.86 1.13 -2.97
C THR A 357 3.31 0.20 -4.05
N SER A 358 2.29 0.65 -4.79
CA SER A 358 1.58 -0.17 -5.78
C SER A 358 1.24 -1.56 -5.21
N ASN A 359 1.39 -2.62 -6.02
CA ASN A 359 1.24 -4.01 -5.65
C ASN A 359 2.55 -4.69 -5.21
N LEU A 360 3.54 -3.93 -4.71
CA LEU A 360 4.82 -4.51 -4.27
C LEU A 360 4.67 -5.50 -3.10
N ASP A 361 3.58 -5.42 -2.32
CA ASP A 361 3.27 -6.40 -1.26
C ASP A 361 3.23 -7.83 -1.80
N ASP A 362 2.70 -8.05 -3.01
CA ASP A 362 2.59 -9.40 -3.61
C ASP A 362 3.94 -10.11 -3.82
N TYR A 363 5.03 -9.33 -3.93
CA TYR A 363 6.36 -9.85 -4.25
C TYR A 363 7.35 -9.63 -3.11
N MET A 364 7.32 -8.46 -2.46
CA MET A 364 8.25 -8.08 -1.39
C MET A 364 7.72 -8.42 0.00
N GLY A 365 6.41 -8.63 0.17
CA GLY A 365 5.77 -8.90 1.45
C GLY A 365 5.54 -7.66 2.33
N LEU A 366 4.39 -7.63 2.98
CA LEU A 366 3.88 -6.51 3.76
C LEU A 366 4.86 -5.99 4.83
N LEU A 367 5.51 -6.88 5.58
CA LEU A 367 6.46 -6.48 6.63
C LEU A 367 7.68 -5.74 6.07
N ASN A 368 8.19 -6.17 4.91
CA ASN A 368 9.27 -5.47 4.21
C ASN A 368 8.83 -4.07 3.80
N ILE A 369 7.65 -3.94 3.20
CA ILE A 369 7.12 -2.66 2.73
C ILE A 369 6.89 -1.68 3.88
N LEU A 370 6.22 -2.09 4.95
CA LEU A 370 5.99 -1.21 6.12
C LEU A 370 7.31 -0.74 6.73
N THR A 371 8.31 -1.62 6.80
CA THR A 371 9.59 -1.26 7.40
C THR A 371 10.39 -0.25 6.56
N ILE A 372 10.33 -0.32 5.22
CA ILE A 372 11.07 0.63 4.36
C ILE A 372 10.32 1.94 4.15
N SER A 373 8.99 1.90 4.07
CA SER A 373 8.19 3.05 3.67
C SER A 373 7.97 4.04 4.81
N ILE A 374 7.74 3.53 6.02
CA ILE A 374 7.30 4.41 7.10
C ILE A 374 8.38 5.38 7.60
N PRO A 375 9.69 5.04 7.66
CA PRO A 375 10.72 6.04 7.99
C PRO A 375 10.85 7.18 6.95
N LEU A 376 10.29 6.98 5.76
CA LEU A 376 10.20 7.98 4.68
C LEU A 376 8.88 8.74 4.72
N LEU A 377 7.92 8.34 5.54
CA LEU A 377 6.63 8.99 5.66
C LEU A 377 6.73 10.22 6.57
N SER A 378 6.07 11.31 6.19
CA SER A 378 5.96 12.51 7.01
C SER A 378 5.33 12.18 8.36
N SER A 379 5.86 12.80 9.41
CA SER A 379 5.26 12.80 10.76
C SER A 379 4.17 13.85 10.92
N SER A 380 3.81 14.58 9.86
CA SER A 380 2.61 15.43 9.84
C SER A 380 1.36 14.56 9.98
N GLY A 381 0.28 15.13 10.55
CA GLY A 381 -1.02 14.45 10.65
C GLY A 381 -1.64 14.04 9.29
N SER A 382 -1.06 14.53 8.19
CA SER A 382 -1.45 14.28 6.80
C SER A 382 -0.63 13.17 6.11
N GLY A 383 0.37 12.58 6.77
CA GLY A 383 1.18 11.50 6.21
C GLY A 383 0.34 10.25 5.89
N VAL A 384 0.36 9.80 4.64
CA VAL A 384 -0.42 8.65 4.16
C VAL A 384 0.40 7.63 3.35
N LEU A 385 0.20 6.35 3.66
CA LEU A 385 0.77 5.23 2.91
C LEU A 385 -0.34 4.47 2.19
N TYR A 386 -0.20 4.28 0.87
CA TYR A 386 -1.10 3.46 0.06
C TYR A 386 -0.45 2.12 -0.27
N LEU A 387 -1.22 1.05 -0.03
CA LEU A 387 -0.81 -0.34 -0.20
C LEU A 387 -1.87 -1.09 -1.01
N GLU A 388 -1.44 -1.77 -2.07
CA GLU A 388 -2.28 -2.65 -2.88
C GLU A 388 -1.73 -4.09 -2.88
N SER A 389 -2.61 -5.08 -3.02
CA SER A 389 -2.27 -6.46 -3.35
C SER A 389 -3.22 -7.00 -4.41
N LEU A 390 -2.74 -7.86 -5.30
CA LEU A 390 -3.52 -8.51 -6.35
C LEU A 390 -3.55 -10.03 -6.22
N LEU A 391 -2.63 -10.61 -5.46
CA LEU A 391 -2.56 -12.05 -5.21
C LEU A 391 -3.10 -12.33 -3.82
N VAL A 392 -3.74 -13.49 -3.60
CA VAL A 392 -4.13 -13.96 -2.25
C VAL A 392 -3.02 -14.89 -1.73
N GLN A 393 -2.56 -14.69 -0.49
CA GLN A 393 -1.55 -15.55 0.13
C GLN A 393 -2.19 -16.83 0.69
N GLY A 394 -1.73 -17.97 0.17
CA GLY A 394 -2.23 -19.30 0.51
C GLY A 394 -3.65 -19.59 0.00
N HIS A 395 -4.14 -20.80 0.25
CA HIS A 395 -5.57 -21.12 0.08
C HIS A 395 -6.33 -20.52 1.27
N ALA A 396 -6.39 -19.19 1.36
CA ALA A 396 -7.32 -18.60 2.29
C ALA A 396 -8.73 -19.02 1.86
N ASP A 397 -9.42 -19.81 2.70
CA ASP A 397 -10.83 -20.20 2.50
C ASP A 397 -11.75 -18.97 2.30
N ASN A 398 -11.24 -17.77 2.57
CA ASN A 398 -11.92 -16.50 2.40
C ASN A 398 -10.92 -15.33 2.27
N ALA A 399 -11.23 -14.35 1.41
CA ALA A 399 -10.51 -13.07 1.29
C ALA A 399 -10.37 -12.34 2.64
N LEU A 400 -11.27 -12.63 3.59
CA LEU A 400 -11.26 -12.11 4.95
C LEU A 400 -9.96 -12.25 5.73
N LYS A 401 -9.24 -13.35 5.54
CA LYS A 401 -8.05 -13.67 6.34
C LYS A 401 -6.76 -13.26 5.67
N ASP A 402 -6.80 -12.75 4.44
CA ASP A 402 -5.60 -12.50 3.65
C ASP A 402 -4.70 -11.45 4.29
N LEU A 403 -5.25 -10.30 4.69
CA LEU A 403 -4.46 -9.23 5.30
C LEU A 403 -3.86 -9.64 6.66
N THR A 404 -4.63 -10.29 7.53
CA THR A 404 -4.12 -10.78 8.82
C THR A 404 -3.06 -11.88 8.65
N LYS A 405 -3.24 -12.77 7.67
CA LYS A 405 -2.24 -13.80 7.35
C LYS A 405 -0.90 -13.19 6.90
N ARG A 406 -0.93 -12.11 6.11
CA ARG A 406 0.28 -11.40 5.67
C ARG A 406 1.11 -10.81 6.82
N PHE A 407 0.45 -10.46 7.93
CA PHE A 407 1.11 -9.95 9.13
C PHE A 407 1.76 -11.04 9.97
N HIS A 408 1.28 -12.28 9.87
CA HIS A 408 1.62 -13.37 10.80
C HIS A 408 1.32 -13.03 12.29
N ALA A 409 0.49 -12.02 12.53
CA ALA A 409 0.13 -11.50 13.86
C ALA A 409 -1.20 -10.71 13.80
N ASP A 410 -1.76 -10.38 14.96
CA ASP A 410 -2.95 -9.53 15.07
C ASP A 410 -2.70 -8.11 14.55
N LEU A 411 -3.69 -7.57 13.84
CA LEU A 411 -3.59 -6.26 13.20
C LEU A 411 -3.48 -5.12 14.21
N THR A 412 -4.11 -5.23 15.38
CA THR A 412 -4.05 -4.22 16.45
C THR A 412 -2.64 -4.17 17.03
N VAL A 413 -2.05 -5.34 17.31
CA VAL A 413 -0.67 -5.43 17.79
C VAL A 413 0.29 -4.80 16.78
N MET A 414 0.18 -5.17 15.50
CA MET A 414 1.05 -4.62 14.45
C MET A 414 0.84 -3.11 14.26
N ALA A 415 -0.39 -2.61 14.40
CA ALA A 415 -0.68 -1.18 14.35
C ALA A 415 -0.02 -0.41 15.50
N VAL A 416 0.06 -0.99 16.70
CA VAL A 416 0.82 -0.43 17.84
C VAL A 416 2.31 -0.42 17.55
N LEU A 417 2.89 -1.55 17.13
CA LEU A 417 4.33 -1.69 16.90
C LEU A 417 4.85 -0.77 15.78
N PHE A 418 4.04 -0.54 14.74
CA PHE A 418 4.38 0.36 13.64
C PHE A 418 3.85 1.78 13.81
N HIS A 419 3.04 2.08 14.84
CA HIS A 419 2.34 3.35 15.01
C HIS A 419 1.62 3.80 13.71
N LEU A 420 1.04 2.84 12.98
CA LEU A 420 0.41 3.03 11.68
C LEU A 420 -0.68 1.98 11.50
N CYS A 421 -1.86 2.38 11.02
CA CYS A 421 -3.02 1.49 10.90
C CYS A 421 -3.79 1.71 9.60
N PRO A 422 -4.52 0.71 9.08
CA PRO A 422 -5.49 0.94 8.02
C PRO A 422 -6.63 1.82 8.55
N VAL A 423 -6.98 2.86 7.81
CA VAL A 423 -8.04 3.81 8.19
C VAL A 423 -9.39 3.10 8.35
N ASP A 424 -9.72 2.23 7.39
CA ASP A 424 -10.98 1.49 7.34
C ASP A 424 -11.08 0.43 8.45
N PHE A 425 -9.95 -0.13 8.89
CA PHE A 425 -9.91 -0.98 10.08
C PHE A 425 -10.35 -0.22 11.35
N ILE A 426 -9.87 1.02 11.53
CA ILE A 426 -10.21 1.83 12.71
C ILE A 426 -11.65 2.32 12.69
N VAL A 427 -12.12 2.90 11.57
CA VAL A 427 -13.48 3.47 11.50
C VAL A 427 -14.56 2.42 11.24
N GLY A 428 -14.17 1.22 10.81
CA GLY A 428 -15.06 0.09 10.58
C GLY A 428 -15.96 0.21 9.34
N TYR A 429 -15.62 1.10 8.41
CA TYR A 429 -16.26 1.25 7.10
C TYR A 429 -15.24 1.74 6.06
N SER A 430 -15.57 1.61 4.77
CA SER A 430 -14.78 2.17 3.67
C SER A 430 -15.67 2.97 2.71
N THR A 431 -15.15 4.04 2.11
CA THR A 431 -15.79 4.74 0.99
C THR A 431 -15.45 4.14 -0.37
N ARG A 432 -14.57 3.13 -0.40
CA ARG A 432 -14.22 2.35 -1.59
C ARG A 432 -15.05 1.08 -1.64
N SER A 433 -15.53 0.76 -2.84
CA SER A 433 -16.16 -0.54 -3.09
C SER A 433 -15.13 -1.54 -3.60
N ASN A 434 -15.08 -2.71 -2.97
CA ASN A 434 -14.41 -3.91 -3.48
C ASN A 434 -15.40 -5.03 -3.80
N ILE A 435 -16.69 -4.71 -3.90
CA ILE A 435 -17.75 -5.70 -4.15
C ILE A 435 -17.53 -6.42 -5.48
N HIS A 436 -17.07 -5.72 -6.51
CA HIS A 436 -16.78 -6.32 -7.81
C HIS A 436 -15.66 -7.38 -7.71
N GLU A 437 -14.63 -7.15 -6.90
CA GLU A 437 -13.58 -8.15 -6.63
C GLU A 437 -14.12 -9.34 -5.83
N LEU A 438 -14.92 -9.10 -4.79
CA LEU A 438 -15.54 -10.18 -4.01
C LEU A 438 -16.45 -11.06 -4.87
N LEU A 439 -17.25 -10.44 -5.74
CA LEU A 439 -18.10 -11.16 -6.68
C LEU A 439 -17.26 -11.97 -7.68
N ALA A 440 -16.23 -11.37 -8.27
CA ALA A 440 -15.31 -12.09 -9.17
C ALA A 440 -14.66 -13.29 -8.47
N TYR A 441 -14.20 -13.09 -7.24
CA TYR A 441 -13.57 -14.12 -6.42
C TYR A 441 -14.51 -15.30 -6.16
N ASP A 442 -15.75 -15.04 -5.70
CA ASP A 442 -16.75 -16.06 -5.42
C ASP A 442 -17.23 -16.82 -6.67
N PHE A 443 -17.22 -16.18 -7.85
CA PHE A 443 -17.61 -16.82 -9.11
C PHE A 443 -16.59 -17.86 -9.60
N HIS A 444 -15.31 -17.74 -9.23
CA HIS A 444 -14.22 -18.59 -9.70
C HIS A 444 -13.83 -19.64 -8.65
N ALA A 445 -14.70 -20.64 -8.45
CA ALA A 445 -14.54 -21.66 -7.40
C ALA A 445 -13.40 -22.70 -7.60
N SER A 446 -12.56 -22.60 -8.63
CA SER A 446 -11.65 -23.69 -9.02
C SER A 446 -10.26 -23.27 -9.57
N GLY A 447 -9.72 -22.11 -9.19
CA GLY A 447 -8.33 -21.74 -9.52
C GLY A 447 -7.75 -20.66 -8.61
N PRO A 448 -6.42 -20.38 -8.67
CA PRO A 448 -5.84 -19.23 -8.00
C PRO A 448 -6.41 -17.95 -8.61
N THR A 449 -7.21 -17.22 -7.84
CA THR A 449 -7.88 -16.00 -8.27
C THR A 449 -7.08 -14.78 -7.84
N GLN A 450 -6.93 -13.82 -8.75
CA GLN A 450 -6.52 -12.47 -8.37
C GLN A 450 -7.63 -11.82 -7.55
N TYR A 451 -7.25 -11.08 -6.51
CA TYR A 451 -8.16 -10.29 -5.67
C TYR A 451 -7.47 -8.96 -5.37
N HIS A 452 -8.04 -7.86 -5.86
CA HIS A 452 -7.49 -6.54 -5.61
C HIS A 452 -7.92 -6.00 -4.24
N GLN A 453 -6.99 -6.03 -3.29
CA GLN A 453 -7.15 -5.40 -2.00
C GLN A 453 -6.39 -4.07 -2.01
N VAL A 454 -7.06 -3.00 -1.57
CA VAL A 454 -6.43 -1.67 -1.42
C VAL A 454 -6.67 -1.14 -0.02
N THR A 455 -5.61 -0.66 0.60
CA THR A 455 -5.64 -0.14 1.97
C THR A 455 -4.95 1.22 2.04
N THR A 456 -5.54 2.13 2.81
CA THR A 456 -4.99 3.45 3.12
C THR A 456 -4.53 3.44 4.57
N TRP A 457 -3.26 3.71 4.80
CA TRP A 457 -2.62 3.66 6.10
C TRP A 457 -2.25 5.06 6.58
N LYS A 458 -2.63 5.40 7.80
CA LYS A 458 -2.32 6.67 8.45
C LYS A 458 -1.77 6.43 9.84
N GLN A 459 -1.01 7.40 10.36
CA GLN A 459 -0.51 7.34 11.73
C GLN A 459 -1.69 7.34 12.72
N LEU A 460 -1.52 6.63 13.83
CA LEU A 460 -2.48 6.67 14.92
C LEU A 460 -2.50 8.10 15.47
N LEU A 461 -3.70 8.70 15.56
CA LEU A 461 -3.85 10.09 15.98
C LEU A 461 -3.22 10.28 17.37
N ARG A 462 -2.29 11.25 17.48
CA ARG A 462 -1.73 11.80 18.73
C ARG A 462 -1.64 10.79 19.89
N SER A 463 -0.62 9.93 19.88
CA SER A 463 -0.23 9.19 21.07
C SER A 463 1.28 9.02 21.14
N ASP A 464 1.83 9.24 22.34
CA ASP A 464 3.17 8.78 22.67
C ASP A 464 3.27 7.25 22.46
N PRO A 465 4.45 6.72 22.06
CA PRO A 465 4.63 5.28 21.91
C PRO A 465 4.34 4.58 23.24
N PRO A 466 3.51 3.52 23.25
CA PRO A 466 3.20 2.81 24.48
C PRO A 466 4.40 2.00 24.96
N VAL A 467 4.54 1.92 26.29
CA VAL A 467 5.47 1.04 26.99
C VAL A 467 4.86 -0.36 27.06
N LEU A 468 5.58 -1.36 26.59
CA LEU A 468 5.16 -2.76 26.62
C LEU A 468 6.00 -3.53 27.64
N ASP A 469 5.39 -4.50 28.31
CA ASP A 469 6.13 -5.39 29.20
C ASP A 469 7.19 -6.19 28.42
N SER A 470 8.42 -6.23 28.96
CA SER A 470 9.54 -6.85 28.26
C SER A 470 9.35 -8.36 28.06
N ARG A 471 8.69 -9.07 28.99
CA ARG A 471 8.45 -10.51 28.85
C ARG A 471 7.33 -10.80 27.86
N GLN A 472 6.25 -10.02 27.88
CA GLN A 472 5.16 -10.16 26.91
C GLN A 472 5.66 -9.88 25.49
N LEU A 473 6.36 -8.75 25.28
CA LEU A 473 6.93 -8.39 23.98
C LEU A 473 7.95 -9.43 23.49
N GLY A 474 8.83 -9.93 24.37
CA GLY A 474 9.80 -10.96 24.01
C GLY A 474 9.15 -12.29 23.60
N THR A 475 8.01 -12.63 24.21
CA THR A 475 7.20 -13.81 23.85
C THR A 475 6.53 -13.60 22.49
N PHE A 476 5.82 -12.49 22.31
CA PHE A 476 5.18 -12.14 21.04
C PHE A 476 6.17 -12.13 19.86
N LEU A 477 7.34 -11.53 20.03
CA LEU A 477 8.36 -11.46 18.97
C LEU A 477 8.87 -12.85 18.58
N TYR A 478 8.93 -13.79 19.54
CA TYR A 478 9.27 -15.17 19.25
C TYR A 478 8.15 -15.89 18.47
N ASP A 479 6.89 -15.70 18.86
CA ASP A 479 5.76 -16.30 18.15
C ASP A 479 5.65 -15.76 16.71
N LEU A 480 5.94 -14.47 16.51
CA LEU A 480 6.05 -13.88 15.17
C LEU A 480 7.21 -14.49 14.37
N TYR A 481 8.39 -14.67 14.98
CA TYR A 481 9.52 -15.35 14.34
C TYR A 481 9.16 -16.78 13.93
N HIS A 482 8.51 -17.51 14.83
CA HIS A 482 8.05 -18.87 14.60
C HIS A 482 7.08 -18.95 13.43
N ALA A 483 6.03 -18.10 13.43
CA ALA A 483 5.02 -18.04 12.38
C ALA A 483 5.57 -17.64 11.00
N LEU A 484 6.68 -16.89 10.94
CA LEU A 484 7.32 -16.52 9.68
C LEU A 484 8.09 -17.66 9.02
N PHE A 485 8.56 -18.64 9.81
CA PHE A 485 9.60 -19.56 9.37
C PHE A 485 9.34 -21.04 9.68
N GLU A 486 8.29 -21.37 10.42
CA GLU A 486 7.95 -22.76 10.75
C GLU A 486 7.65 -23.65 9.53
N GLU A 487 7.11 -23.06 8.45
CA GLU A 487 6.78 -23.78 7.21
C GLU A 487 8.02 -24.09 6.35
N GLU A 488 9.22 -23.62 6.72
CA GLU A 488 10.48 -24.07 6.10
C GLU A 488 10.72 -25.58 6.34
N ASP A 489 10.14 -26.15 7.40
CA ASP A 489 10.10 -27.60 7.62
C ASP A 489 9.03 -28.26 6.75
N THR A 490 9.46 -29.08 5.78
CA THR A 490 8.58 -29.78 4.83
C THR A 490 7.48 -30.60 5.52
N LEU A 491 7.77 -31.24 6.66
CA LEU A 491 6.77 -32.02 7.39
C LEU A 491 5.72 -31.13 8.06
N THR A 492 6.13 -29.97 8.56
CA THR A 492 5.23 -28.96 9.12
C THR A 492 4.33 -28.36 8.04
N PHE A 493 4.89 -28.03 6.87
CA PHE A 493 4.12 -27.60 5.71
C PHE A 493 3.06 -28.65 5.32
N LEU A 494 3.46 -29.91 5.12
CA LEU A 494 2.52 -30.97 4.69
C LEU A 494 1.41 -31.24 5.73
N ARG A 495 1.71 -31.08 7.03
CA ARG A 495 0.70 -31.21 8.10
C ARG A 495 -0.32 -30.08 8.08
N ARG A 496 0.11 -28.83 7.82
CA ARG A 496 -0.79 -27.67 7.74
C ARG A 496 -1.58 -27.63 6.45
N HIS A 497 -1.03 -28.19 5.38
CA HIS A 497 -1.63 -28.22 4.05
C HIS A 497 -1.87 -29.68 3.62
N PRO A 498 -2.80 -30.42 4.26
CA PRO A 498 -3.02 -31.85 3.99
C PRO A 498 -3.52 -32.13 2.56
N ASN A 499 -4.13 -31.14 1.90
CA ASN A 499 -4.54 -31.19 0.50
C ASN A 499 -3.47 -30.61 -0.45
N GLY A 500 -2.22 -30.47 0.02
CA GLY A 500 -1.08 -29.76 -0.56
C GLY A 500 -1.08 -29.62 -2.07
N THR A 501 -1.83 -28.64 -2.57
CA THR A 501 -1.93 -28.39 -4.01
C THR A 501 -0.61 -27.80 -4.49
N PHE A 502 -0.30 -28.02 -5.77
CA PHE A 502 0.86 -27.40 -6.41
C PHE A 502 0.89 -25.88 -6.24
N ALA A 503 -0.28 -25.22 -6.18
CA ALA A 503 -0.41 -23.79 -5.93
C ALA A 503 0.00 -23.40 -4.49
N ALA A 504 -0.33 -24.20 -3.47
CA ALA A 504 0.12 -23.96 -2.10
C ALA A 504 1.65 -24.07 -1.99
N MET A 505 2.23 -25.08 -2.64
CA MET A 505 3.68 -25.28 -2.71
C MET A 505 4.40 -24.14 -3.44
N GLN A 506 3.80 -23.56 -4.49
CA GLN A 506 4.33 -22.39 -5.18
C GLN A 506 4.29 -21.11 -4.32
N SER A 507 3.22 -20.92 -3.56
CA SER A 507 3.07 -19.77 -2.65
C SER A 507 4.15 -19.81 -1.56
N ASP A 508 4.30 -20.94 -0.88
CA ASP A 508 5.34 -21.14 0.15
C ASP A 508 6.75 -21.03 -0.43
N GLY A 509 6.98 -21.66 -1.59
CA GLY A 509 8.26 -21.60 -2.30
C GLY A 509 8.74 -20.19 -2.64
N ARG A 510 7.86 -19.19 -2.56
CA ARG A 510 8.12 -17.77 -2.80
C ARG A 510 8.12 -16.89 -1.55
N SER A 511 8.08 -17.43 -0.32
CA SER A 511 8.05 -16.63 0.92
C SER A 511 9.08 -15.48 0.87
N PRO A 512 8.65 -14.20 0.98
CA PRO A 512 9.47 -13.02 0.76
C PRO A 512 10.31 -12.62 1.99
N TYR A 513 10.23 -13.42 3.05
CA TYR A 513 10.85 -13.12 4.34
C TYR A 513 12.14 -13.92 4.54
N SER A 514 13.13 -13.25 5.10
CA SER A 514 14.43 -13.80 5.50
C SER A 514 14.72 -13.48 6.96
N ARG A 515 15.77 -14.07 7.55
CA ARG A 515 16.18 -13.68 8.92
C ARG A 515 16.60 -12.22 8.99
N GLU A 516 17.14 -11.66 7.92
CA GLU A 516 17.45 -10.22 7.87
C GLU A 516 16.17 -9.35 7.85
N THR A 517 15.08 -9.80 7.20
CA THR A 517 13.76 -9.15 7.30
C THR A 517 13.37 -8.99 8.77
N PHE A 518 13.42 -10.07 9.54
CA PHE A 518 13.03 -10.05 10.95
C PHE A 518 13.97 -9.17 11.80
N VAL A 519 15.28 -9.25 11.58
CA VAL A 519 16.25 -8.39 12.31
C VAL A 519 16.01 -6.90 12.04
N VAL A 520 15.73 -6.51 10.80
CA VAL A 520 15.46 -5.11 10.48
C VAL A 520 14.08 -4.67 10.99
N LEU A 521 13.11 -5.59 11.05
CA LEU A 521 11.84 -5.36 11.75
C LEU A 521 12.07 -5.07 13.24
N LEU A 522 12.87 -5.89 13.94
CA LEU A 522 13.25 -5.65 15.34
C LEU A 522 13.91 -4.28 15.54
N LYS A 523 14.84 -3.90 14.64
CA LYS A 523 15.48 -2.58 14.66
C LYS A 523 14.44 -1.45 14.57
N SER A 524 13.44 -1.63 13.72
CA SER A 524 12.39 -0.64 13.46
C SER A 524 11.41 -0.54 14.63
N ILE A 525 11.00 -1.67 15.21
CA ILE A 525 10.14 -1.74 16.39
C ILE A 525 10.84 -1.04 17.57
N ARG A 526 12.10 -1.41 17.85
CA ARG A 526 12.89 -0.80 18.92
C ARG A 526 13.00 0.71 18.76
N GLY A 527 13.33 1.18 17.55
CA GLY A 527 13.49 2.61 17.29
C GLY A 527 12.21 3.41 17.48
N ARG A 528 11.05 2.85 17.10
CA ARG A 528 9.75 3.53 17.20
C ARG A 528 9.14 3.55 18.57
N LEU A 529 9.19 2.42 19.25
CA LEU A 529 8.75 2.31 20.63
C LEU A 529 9.74 2.98 21.60
N GLN A 530 10.88 3.44 21.10
CA GLN A 530 11.93 4.11 21.86
C GLN A 530 12.39 3.27 23.07
N ILE A 531 12.46 1.94 22.88
CA ILE A 531 12.73 1.01 23.98
C ILE A 531 14.15 1.23 24.51
N PRO A 532 14.31 1.55 25.81
CA PRO A 532 15.61 1.68 26.45
C PRO A 532 16.49 0.42 26.31
N GLN A 533 17.80 0.60 26.34
CA GLN A 533 18.77 -0.49 26.10
C GLN A 533 18.59 -1.66 27.08
N ASP A 534 18.38 -1.38 28.36
CA ASP A 534 18.19 -2.38 29.43
C ASP A 534 16.89 -3.18 29.24
N GLN A 535 15.78 -2.50 28.93
CA GLN A 535 14.51 -3.17 28.63
C GLN A 535 14.60 -3.98 27.33
N TRP A 536 15.30 -3.47 26.31
CA TRP A 536 15.51 -4.19 25.05
C TRP A 536 16.31 -5.49 25.25
N ILE A 537 17.32 -5.46 26.13
CA ILE A 537 18.05 -6.67 26.52
C ILE A 537 17.08 -7.67 27.17
N ALA A 538 16.24 -7.23 28.12
CA ALA A 538 15.27 -8.13 28.76
C ALA A 538 14.26 -8.75 27.77
N VAL A 539 13.81 -7.98 26.77
CA VAL A 539 12.96 -8.48 25.66
C VAL A 539 13.66 -9.61 24.91
N LEU A 540 14.92 -9.41 24.51
CA LEU A 540 15.66 -10.39 23.73
C LEU A 540 16.13 -11.58 24.56
N ASP A 541 16.45 -11.40 25.85
CA ASP A 541 16.76 -12.50 26.75
C ASP A 541 15.54 -13.43 26.88
N ARG A 542 14.33 -12.87 26.97
CA ARG A 542 13.09 -13.65 26.93
C ARG A 542 12.93 -14.37 25.59
N PHE A 543 13.09 -13.67 24.47
CA PHE A 543 13.03 -14.28 23.13
C PHE A 543 13.98 -15.49 23.04
N PHE A 544 15.25 -15.34 23.42
CA PHE A 544 16.25 -16.40 23.31
C PHE A 544 16.03 -17.54 24.30
N HIS A 545 15.46 -17.26 25.47
CA HIS A 545 15.05 -18.30 26.39
C HIS A 545 13.99 -19.23 25.77
N ILE A 546 13.02 -18.67 25.04
CA ILE A 546 12.01 -19.47 24.32
C ILE A 546 12.65 -20.17 23.12
N HIS A 547 13.43 -19.45 22.30
CA HIS A 547 14.11 -19.99 21.12
C HIS A 547 15.02 -21.18 21.41
N SER A 548 15.75 -21.15 22.54
CA SER A 548 16.60 -22.27 22.96
C SER A 548 15.84 -23.45 23.59
N SER A 549 14.60 -23.20 24.05
CA SER A 549 13.75 -24.23 24.67
C SER A 549 12.84 -24.92 23.66
N ASP A 550 12.45 -24.22 22.58
CA ASP A 550 11.63 -24.80 21.53
C ASP A 550 12.43 -25.76 20.62
N SER A 551 11.80 -26.87 20.26
CA SER A 551 12.34 -27.89 19.37
C SER A 551 11.45 -28.18 18.15
N THR A 552 10.40 -27.37 17.95
CA THR A 552 9.43 -27.59 16.86
C THR A 552 9.99 -27.17 15.50
N MET A 553 10.79 -26.09 15.43
CA MET A 553 11.40 -25.57 14.20
C MET A 553 12.74 -26.24 13.85
N LYS A 554 12.73 -27.53 13.49
CA LYS A 554 13.98 -28.29 13.25
C LYS A 554 14.91 -27.67 12.21
N MET A 555 14.35 -27.10 11.14
CA MET A 555 15.12 -26.47 10.06
C MET A 555 15.79 -25.15 10.48
N ASP A 556 15.34 -24.51 11.56
CA ASP A 556 15.93 -23.27 12.07
C ASP A 556 17.37 -23.48 12.59
N THR A 557 17.71 -24.70 12.99
CA THR A 557 19.07 -25.09 13.38
C THR A 557 20.11 -24.92 12.27
N LEU A 558 19.67 -24.82 11.00
CA LEU A 558 20.56 -24.51 9.88
C LEU A 558 20.80 -23.02 9.69
N SER A 559 19.92 -22.16 10.21
CA SER A 559 19.87 -20.72 9.95
C SER A 559 20.13 -19.85 11.19
N PHE A 560 20.23 -20.43 12.39
CA PHE A 560 20.40 -19.62 13.62
C PHE A 560 21.71 -18.81 13.62
N HIS A 561 22.79 -19.33 13.02
CA HIS A 561 24.04 -18.58 12.87
C HIS A 561 23.90 -17.39 11.91
N ASP A 562 23.05 -17.47 10.88
CA ASP A 562 22.68 -16.33 10.02
C ASP A 562 21.91 -15.30 10.85
N PHE A 563 20.89 -15.73 11.59
CA PHE A 563 20.11 -14.84 12.45
C PHE A 563 20.98 -14.11 13.49
N TYR A 564 21.88 -14.81 14.17
CA TYR A 564 22.74 -14.23 15.19
C TYR A 564 23.77 -13.26 14.59
N ALA A 565 24.35 -13.62 13.44
CA ALA A 565 25.27 -12.75 12.72
C ALA A 565 24.58 -11.45 12.32
N LEU A 566 23.36 -11.55 11.81
CA LEU A 566 22.57 -10.40 11.34
C LEU A 566 22.17 -9.47 12.49
N LEU A 567 21.82 -10.00 13.66
CA LEU A 567 21.54 -9.18 14.86
C LEU A 567 22.74 -8.30 15.24
N HIS A 568 23.94 -8.89 15.24
CA HIS A 568 25.18 -8.16 15.53
C HIS A 568 25.51 -7.19 14.39
N PHE A 569 25.40 -7.64 13.14
CA PHE A 569 25.69 -6.85 11.94
C PHE A 569 24.83 -5.57 11.85
N HIS A 570 23.53 -5.66 12.16
CA HIS A 570 22.62 -4.51 12.14
C HIS A 570 22.66 -3.66 13.41
N GLY A 571 23.47 -4.06 14.40
CA GLY A 571 23.60 -3.40 15.70
C GLY A 571 22.37 -3.56 16.60
N VAL A 572 21.51 -4.56 16.35
CA VAL A 572 20.25 -4.77 17.08
C VAL A 572 20.50 -5.43 18.44
N TYR A 573 21.36 -6.44 18.47
CA TYR A 573 21.76 -7.17 19.68
C TYR A 573 23.08 -7.89 19.45
N THR A 574 23.89 -8.00 20.50
CA THR A 574 25.18 -8.71 20.46
C THR A 574 25.20 -9.77 21.53
N LEU A 575 25.15 -11.04 21.10
CA LEU A 575 25.30 -12.21 21.97
C LEU A 575 26.73 -12.31 22.51
N ASP A 576 26.91 -12.97 23.65
CA ASP A 576 28.22 -13.11 24.31
C ASP A 576 29.27 -13.79 23.42
N ASN A 577 28.85 -14.70 22.54
CA ASN A 577 29.73 -15.37 21.58
C ASN A 577 30.45 -14.40 20.62
N TYR A 578 29.93 -13.18 20.43
CA TYR A 578 30.53 -12.13 19.58
C TYR A 578 31.35 -11.12 20.38
N ARG A 579 31.35 -11.20 21.72
CA ARG A 579 32.11 -10.31 22.62
C ARG A 579 33.50 -10.84 22.94
N TRP A 580 33.87 -12.01 22.41
CA TRP A 580 35.13 -12.69 22.72
C TRP A 580 36.29 -12.16 21.88
N GLU A 581 37.37 -11.70 22.54
CA GLU A 581 38.56 -11.12 21.88
C GLU A 581 39.58 -12.15 21.38
N SER A 582 39.41 -13.45 21.69
CA SER A 582 40.44 -14.47 21.44
C SER A 582 40.14 -15.35 20.22
N VAL A 583 40.37 -14.82 19.01
CA VAL A 583 40.37 -15.62 17.75
C VAL A 583 41.75 -15.66 17.08
N VAL A 584 42.79 -15.19 17.79
CA VAL A 584 44.12 -14.90 17.22
C VAL A 584 44.88 -16.16 16.73
N SER A 585 44.49 -17.38 17.12
CA SER A 585 45.22 -18.62 16.81
C SER A 585 44.75 -19.43 15.59
N ALA A 586 43.63 -19.06 14.95
CA ALA A 586 43.12 -19.86 13.83
C ALA A 586 43.99 -19.71 12.56
N ARG A 587 44.42 -20.83 11.97
CA ARG A 587 45.23 -20.87 10.72
C ARG A 587 44.66 -20.04 9.57
N VAL A 588 43.34 -19.87 9.50
CA VAL A 588 42.67 -19.09 8.45
C VAL A 588 43.02 -17.59 8.54
N PHE A 589 43.22 -17.07 9.75
CA PHE A 589 43.38 -15.62 10.02
C PHE A 589 44.77 -15.24 10.55
N HIS A 590 45.72 -16.18 10.58
CA HIS A 590 47.06 -15.98 11.16
C HIS A 590 47.82 -14.75 10.63
N ALA A 591 47.50 -14.30 9.41
CA ALA A 591 48.15 -13.16 8.78
C ALA A 591 47.44 -11.82 9.05
N TRP A 592 46.20 -11.82 9.58
CA TRP A 592 45.36 -10.62 9.74
C TRP A 592 45.78 -9.80 10.96
N ALA A 593 45.78 -8.46 10.83
CA ALA A 593 46.11 -7.57 11.93
C ALA A 593 45.04 -7.56 13.03
N THR A 594 43.76 -7.72 12.65
CA THR A 594 42.63 -7.78 13.57
C THR A 594 41.59 -8.71 12.98
N VAL A 595 41.06 -9.61 13.81
CA VAL A 595 40.03 -10.56 13.40
C VAL A 595 38.69 -10.08 13.94
N PRO A 596 37.80 -9.51 13.10
CA PRO A 596 36.48 -9.09 13.55
C PRO A 596 35.58 -10.30 13.89
N PRO A 597 34.48 -10.08 14.64
CA PRO A 597 33.50 -11.13 14.93
C PRO A 597 32.75 -11.65 13.68
N LEU A 598 32.75 -10.88 12.60
CA LEU A 598 32.10 -11.22 11.34
C LEU A 598 33.09 -11.17 10.17
N VAL A 599 32.92 -12.08 9.22
CA VAL A 599 33.62 -12.03 7.93
C VAL A 599 32.61 -12.02 6.79
N ARG A 600 33.02 -11.44 5.66
CA ARG A 600 32.30 -11.55 4.39
C ARG A 600 32.99 -12.59 3.53
N VAL A 601 32.21 -13.58 3.10
CA VAL A 601 32.69 -14.65 2.23
C VAL A 601 32.18 -14.40 0.82
N PHE A 602 33.07 -14.57 -0.15
CA PHE A 602 32.77 -14.57 -1.57
C PHE A 602 32.96 -15.97 -2.13
N LEU A 603 32.02 -16.43 -2.95
CA LEU A 603 32.10 -17.69 -3.69
C LEU A 603 31.92 -17.41 -5.18
N THR A 604 32.91 -17.81 -5.98
CA THR A 604 32.86 -17.79 -7.45
C THR A 604 32.24 -19.09 -7.95
N VAL A 605 31.06 -18.98 -8.58
CA VAL A 605 30.28 -20.10 -9.10
C VAL A 605 30.42 -20.17 -10.63
N PRO A 606 30.95 -21.28 -11.17
CA PRO A 606 31.03 -21.47 -12.62
C PRO A 606 29.65 -21.43 -13.27
N ARG A 607 29.52 -20.68 -14.37
CA ARG A 607 28.23 -20.47 -15.05
C ARG A 607 27.56 -21.77 -15.50
N GLN A 608 28.33 -22.79 -15.90
CA GLN A 608 27.75 -24.07 -16.33
C GLN A 608 26.96 -24.78 -15.22
N LYS A 609 27.26 -24.49 -13.94
CA LYS A 609 26.54 -25.07 -12.80
C LYS A 609 25.12 -24.49 -12.63
N LEU A 610 24.87 -23.29 -13.15
CA LEU A 610 23.58 -22.60 -13.00
C LEU A 610 22.49 -23.13 -13.93
N GLY A 611 22.85 -23.86 -15.00
CA GLY A 611 21.88 -24.36 -15.99
C GLY A 611 20.82 -25.31 -15.42
N VAL A 612 21.07 -25.90 -14.25
CA VAL A 612 20.11 -26.76 -13.54
C VAL A 612 18.87 -26.01 -13.03
N LEU A 613 18.97 -24.69 -12.86
CA LEU A 613 17.91 -23.84 -12.31
C LEU A 613 16.87 -23.40 -13.36
N ALA A 614 17.09 -23.74 -14.63
CA ALA A 614 16.22 -23.35 -15.73
C ALA A 614 14.77 -23.87 -15.52
N GLY A 615 13.79 -23.01 -15.86
CA GLY A 615 12.35 -23.29 -15.84
C GLY A 615 11.60 -22.88 -14.56
N PHE A 616 12.29 -22.44 -13.50
CA PHE A 616 11.66 -22.06 -12.22
C PHE A 616 12.44 -20.94 -11.51
N THR A 617 11.84 -20.34 -10.47
CA THR A 617 12.36 -19.15 -9.76
C THR A 617 12.65 -19.45 -8.28
N PRO A 618 13.57 -20.38 -7.94
CA PRO A 618 13.86 -20.74 -6.56
C PRO A 618 14.59 -19.64 -5.78
N VAL A 619 14.43 -19.66 -4.45
CA VAL A 619 15.30 -18.93 -3.52
C VAL A 619 16.65 -19.62 -3.42
N LEU A 620 17.72 -18.85 -3.51
CA LEU A 620 19.10 -19.27 -3.40
C LEU A 620 19.64 -18.88 -2.02
N LEU A 621 20.35 -19.81 -1.39
CA LEU A 621 21.03 -19.62 -0.12
C LEU A 621 22.52 -19.88 -0.29
N ALA A 622 23.33 -19.12 0.43
CA ALA A 622 24.75 -19.43 0.59
C ALA A 622 24.96 -20.22 1.87
N GLY A 623 26.07 -20.93 2.01
CA GLY A 623 26.26 -21.75 3.20
C GLY A 623 27.68 -22.21 3.44
N MET A 624 27.86 -22.80 4.62
CA MET A 624 29.04 -23.51 5.05
C MET A 624 28.65 -24.95 5.39
N ARG A 625 29.35 -25.93 4.80
CA ARG A 625 29.14 -27.35 5.06
C ARG A 625 30.42 -28.01 5.52
N SER A 626 30.28 -28.90 6.49
CA SER A 626 31.33 -29.74 7.07
C SER A 626 30.72 -31.12 7.41
N PRO A 627 31.51 -32.15 7.73
CA PRO A 627 30.99 -33.46 8.09
C PRO A 627 29.98 -33.44 9.25
N ARG A 628 30.11 -32.52 10.21
CA ARG A 628 29.24 -32.44 11.40
C ARG A 628 28.24 -31.28 11.38
N MET A 629 28.43 -30.27 10.53
CA MET A 629 27.59 -29.06 10.53
C MET A 629 27.24 -28.56 9.14
N CYS A 630 26.05 -27.99 9.02
CA CYS A 630 25.60 -27.23 7.86
C CYS A 630 24.98 -25.92 8.36
N ASN A 631 25.46 -24.78 7.86
CA ASN A 631 24.95 -23.45 8.18
C ASN A 631 24.57 -22.75 6.87
N LEU A 632 23.35 -22.21 6.82
CA LEU A 632 22.78 -21.55 5.65
C LEU A 632 22.55 -20.07 5.96
N PHE A 633 22.84 -19.22 4.99
CA PHE A 633 22.76 -17.77 5.06
C PHE A 633 21.85 -17.24 3.95
N SER A 634 20.88 -16.45 4.35
CA SER A 634 19.81 -15.94 3.48
C SER A 634 20.07 -14.54 2.92
N SER A 635 20.91 -13.75 3.60
CA SER A 635 21.36 -12.44 3.13
C SER A 635 22.51 -12.59 2.13
N VAL A 636 22.14 -12.81 0.86
CA VAL A 636 23.10 -13.08 -0.23
C VAL A 636 23.05 -11.97 -1.28
N CYS A 637 24.19 -11.34 -1.53
CA CYS A 637 24.40 -10.46 -2.67
C CYS A 637 25.00 -11.26 -3.82
N ALA A 638 24.57 -10.97 -5.06
CA ALA A 638 25.02 -11.71 -6.23
C ALA A 638 25.26 -10.76 -7.41
N ALA A 639 26.30 -10.99 -8.20
CA ALA A 639 26.57 -10.30 -9.45
C ALA A 639 27.45 -11.17 -10.37
N PHE A 640 27.27 -11.07 -11.68
CA PHE A 640 28.16 -11.73 -12.64
C PHE A 640 29.42 -10.88 -12.85
N GLY A 641 30.60 -11.50 -12.83
CA GLY A 641 31.85 -10.74 -12.96
C GLY A 641 33.07 -11.50 -12.50
N VAL A 642 34.17 -10.78 -12.33
CA VAL A 642 35.46 -11.31 -11.85
C VAL A 642 35.82 -10.63 -10.54
N LEU A 643 36.06 -11.42 -9.51
CA LEU A 643 36.58 -10.97 -8.23
C LEU A 643 38.10 -11.05 -8.25
N SER A 644 38.78 -9.97 -7.84
CA SER A 644 40.23 -9.92 -7.71
C SER A 644 40.62 -9.56 -6.29
N ALA A 645 41.43 -10.40 -5.66
CA ALA A 645 41.99 -10.12 -4.34
C ALA A 645 42.99 -8.97 -4.42
N MET A 646 42.91 -8.04 -3.47
CA MET A 646 43.78 -6.87 -3.34
C MET A 646 44.21 -6.68 -1.88
N GLY A 647 45.07 -5.68 -1.62
CA GLY A 647 45.54 -5.37 -0.28
C GLY A 647 46.72 -6.23 0.17
N THR A 648 46.91 -6.38 1.48
CA THR A 648 48.00 -7.17 2.07
C THR A 648 47.42 -8.35 2.85
N PRO A 649 48.20 -9.41 3.15
CA PRO A 649 47.73 -10.48 4.03
C PRO A 649 47.22 -10.00 5.40
N ALA A 650 47.75 -8.88 5.91
CA ALA A 650 47.33 -8.24 7.15
C ALA A 650 46.04 -7.41 7.04
N ASN A 651 45.73 -6.93 5.84
CA ASN A 651 44.54 -6.14 5.54
C ASN A 651 44.04 -6.50 4.13
N PRO A 652 43.36 -7.65 3.98
CA PRO A 652 42.91 -8.13 2.69
C PRO A 652 41.71 -7.31 2.20
N ARG A 653 41.64 -7.12 0.88
CA ARG A 653 40.58 -6.37 0.18
C ARG A 653 40.21 -7.10 -1.11
N ALA A 654 39.16 -6.64 -1.79
CA ALA A 654 38.83 -7.12 -3.12
C ALA A 654 38.35 -5.97 -4.02
N SER A 655 38.56 -6.14 -5.32
CA SER A 655 37.85 -5.40 -6.37
C SER A 655 36.96 -6.36 -7.15
N PHE A 656 35.83 -5.87 -7.62
CA PHE A 656 34.91 -6.62 -8.45
C PHE A 656 34.75 -5.92 -9.80
N GLU A 657 34.96 -6.67 -10.88
CA GLU A 657 34.70 -6.23 -12.25
C GLU A 657 33.39 -6.87 -12.74
N GLU A 658 32.32 -6.08 -12.86
CA GLU A 658 31.01 -6.56 -13.28
C GLU A 658 31.00 -6.96 -14.77
N ASP A 659 30.39 -8.10 -15.09
CA ASP A 659 30.02 -8.46 -16.45
C ASP A 659 28.79 -7.65 -16.85
N THR A 660 29.01 -6.59 -17.63
CA THR A 660 27.94 -5.67 -18.05
C THR A 660 26.85 -6.35 -18.89
N LYS A 661 27.07 -7.57 -19.39
CA LYS A 661 26.07 -8.39 -20.10
C LYS A 661 25.26 -9.30 -19.16
N GLY A 662 25.62 -9.39 -17.87
CA GLY A 662 24.87 -10.09 -16.83
C GLY A 662 24.51 -11.53 -17.19
N PHE A 663 23.21 -11.83 -17.26
CA PHE A 663 22.70 -13.15 -17.64
C PHE A 663 23.09 -13.59 -19.05
N GLN A 664 23.28 -12.65 -19.98
CA GLN A 664 23.75 -12.92 -21.35
C GLN A 664 25.28 -12.88 -21.49
N GLY A 665 25.97 -12.63 -20.38
CA GLY A 665 27.43 -12.58 -20.30
C GLY A 665 28.10 -13.95 -20.29
N THR A 666 29.41 -13.94 -20.12
CA THR A 666 30.25 -15.15 -20.13
C THR A 666 31.01 -15.35 -18.82
N LYS A 667 31.10 -14.32 -17.98
CA LYS A 667 31.80 -14.39 -16.69
C LYS A 667 31.02 -15.24 -15.68
N PRO A 668 31.72 -15.79 -14.65
CA PRO A 668 31.09 -16.57 -13.59
C PRO A 668 30.18 -15.69 -12.72
N LEU A 669 29.37 -16.34 -11.89
CA LEU A 669 28.58 -15.69 -10.85
C LEU A 669 29.43 -15.56 -9.60
N VAL A 670 29.49 -14.38 -8.99
CA VAL A 670 30.07 -14.19 -7.65
C VAL A 670 28.94 -13.91 -6.68
N ILE A 671 28.85 -14.72 -5.63
CA ILE A 671 27.95 -14.46 -4.49
C ILE A 671 28.74 -14.00 -3.28
N SER A 672 28.13 -13.20 -2.42
CA SER A 672 28.70 -12.82 -1.13
C SER A 672 27.67 -12.79 -0.02
N PHE A 673 28.10 -13.14 1.18
CA PHE A 673 27.27 -13.19 2.39
C PHE A 673 28.14 -12.96 3.64
N VAL A 674 27.50 -12.56 4.73
CA VAL A 674 28.17 -12.34 6.03
C VAL A 674 28.03 -13.60 6.88
N MET A 675 29.09 -14.00 7.57
CA MET A 675 29.06 -15.12 8.51
C MET A 675 29.88 -14.87 9.77
N PRO A 676 29.58 -15.56 10.89
CA PRO A 676 30.39 -15.48 12.10
C PRO A 676 31.78 -16.04 11.88
N THR A 677 32.79 -15.29 12.33
CA THR A 677 34.20 -15.68 12.19
C THR A 677 34.49 -16.99 12.92
N MET A 678 33.84 -17.23 14.06
CA MET A 678 34.04 -18.43 14.89
C MET A 678 33.82 -19.74 14.12
N LEU A 679 32.93 -19.76 13.12
CA LEU A 679 32.64 -20.94 12.30
C LEU A 679 33.85 -21.41 11.48
N LEU A 680 34.82 -20.53 11.23
CA LEU A 680 36.01 -20.82 10.42
C LEU A 680 37.26 -21.12 11.27
N THR A 681 37.12 -21.14 12.60
CA THR A 681 38.27 -21.26 13.51
C THR A 681 38.56 -22.71 13.92
N GLY A 682 37.52 -23.54 14.04
CA GLY A 682 37.63 -24.91 14.55
C GLY A 682 37.86 -25.01 16.07
N ASP A 683 37.89 -23.88 16.77
CA ASP A 683 38.18 -23.81 18.21
C ASP A 683 36.87 -23.79 19.01
N GLY A 684 36.30 -24.98 19.28
CA GLY A 684 35.15 -25.15 20.17
C GLY A 684 34.53 -26.55 20.10
N PRO A 685 33.81 -27.00 21.14
CA PRO A 685 33.15 -28.31 21.14
C PRO A 685 32.10 -28.40 20.04
N GLY A 686 32.26 -29.35 19.12
CA GLY A 686 31.34 -29.59 17.99
C GLY A 686 31.77 -28.97 16.65
N TYR A 687 32.76 -28.08 16.62
CA TYR A 687 33.26 -27.49 15.38
C TYR A 687 34.22 -28.44 14.62
N ASP A 688 34.13 -28.41 13.29
CA ASP A 688 35.05 -29.13 12.41
C ASP A 688 36.32 -28.34 12.14
N LEU A 689 37.42 -29.05 11.90
CA LEU A 689 38.68 -28.43 11.53
C LEU A 689 38.51 -27.66 10.20
N PRO A 690 39.11 -26.47 10.04
CA PRO A 690 38.87 -25.62 8.88
C PRO A 690 39.14 -26.28 7.51
N HIS A 691 39.97 -27.33 7.45
CA HIS A 691 40.28 -28.06 6.22
C HIS A 691 39.13 -28.97 5.74
N ASN A 692 38.13 -29.23 6.59
CA ASN A 692 36.93 -30.00 6.25
C ASN A 692 35.74 -29.09 5.88
N ILE A 693 35.95 -27.77 5.82
CA ILE A 693 34.90 -26.79 5.53
C ILE A 693 34.84 -26.53 4.02
N SER A 694 33.63 -26.61 3.48
CA SER A 694 33.28 -26.16 2.13
C SER A 694 32.27 -25.03 2.17
N ILE A 695 32.45 -24.04 1.30
CA ILE A 695 31.47 -22.98 1.05
C ILE A 695 30.57 -23.43 -0.09
N ILE A 696 29.26 -23.25 0.07
CA ILE A 696 28.24 -23.80 -0.83
C ILE A 696 27.25 -22.74 -1.32
N LEU A 697 26.72 -22.95 -2.52
CA LEU A 697 25.50 -22.32 -3.04
C LEU A 697 24.45 -23.41 -3.18
N THR A 698 23.27 -23.21 -2.61
CA THR A 698 22.17 -24.20 -2.60
C THR A 698 20.82 -23.55 -2.90
N VAL A 699 19.85 -24.37 -3.32
CA VAL A 699 18.44 -23.98 -3.40
C VAL A 699 17.79 -24.15 -2.01
N ARG A 700 16.99 -23.17 -1.58
CA ARG A 700 16.21 -23.28 -0.33
C ARG A 700 15.40 -24.57 -0.33
N SER A 701 15.57 -25.38 0.71
CA SER A 701 14.78 -26.60 0.89
C SER A 701 13.34 -26.24 1.23
N ASN A 702 12.41 -26.77 0.43
CA ASN A 702 10.96 -26.75 0.67
C ASN A 702 10.33 -27.88 -0.17
N PRO A 703 9.03 -28.20 0.01
CA PRO A 703 8.39 -29.29 -0.73
C PRO A 703 8.52 -29.16 -2.25
N LEU A 704 8.34 -27.95 -2.80
CA LEU A 704 8.39 -27.70 -4.24
C LEU A 704 9.81 -27.94 -4.80
N ASN A 705 10.81 -27.32 -4.20
CA ASN A 705 12.20 -27.41 -4.64
C ASN A 705 12.75 -28.82 -4.44
N SER A 706 12.36 -29.52 -3.37
CA SER A 706 12.73 -30.92 -3.18
C SER A 706 12.18 -31.80 -4.29
N MET A 707 10.93 -31.57 -4.71
CA MET A 707 10.31 -32.28 -5.83
C MET A 707 10.99 -31.94 -7.17
N LEU A 708 11.28 -30.66 -7.44
CA LEU A 708 11.81 -30.19 -8.73
C LEU A 708 13.31 -30.48 -8.91
N TYR A 709 14.08 -30.41 -7.84
CA TYR A 709 15.54 -30.42 -7.88
C TYR A 709 16.18 -31.58 -7.13
N GLY A 710 15.47 -32.31 -6.26
CA GLY A 710 16.06 -33.38 -5.45
C GLY A 710 16.79 -34.45 -6.27
N ASN A 711 16.22 -34.86 -7.42
CA ASN A 711 16.85 -35.83 -8.32
C ASN A 711 18.04 -35.24 -9.11
N LYS A 712 18.14 -33.91 -9.24
CA LYS A 712 19.17 -33.22 -10.03
C LYS A 712 20.36 -32.77 -9.18
N LEU A 713 20.09 -32.30 -7.96
CA LEU A 713 21.05 -31.68 -7.04
C LEU A 713 21.31 -32.53 -5.78
N GLY A 714 20.65 -33.68 -5.66
CA GLY A 714 20.72 -34.55 -4.49
C GLY A 714 19.95 -33.99 -3.28
N PRO A 715 20.03 -34.68 -2.12
CA PRO A 715 19.23 -34.35 -0.94
C PRO A 715 19.57 -33.00 -0.30
N CYS A 716 20.76 -32.45 -0.56
CA CYS A 716 21.19 -31.15 -0.05
C CYS A 716 20.90 -29.98 -0.99
N LEU A 717 20.31 -30.24 -2.17
CA LEU A 717 19.98 -29.26 -3.21
C LEU A 717 21.15 -28.33 -3.62
N GLU A 718 22.39 -28.85 -3.55
CA GLU A 718 23.63 -28.09 -3.73
C GLU A 718 23.89 -27.82 -5.22
N ILE A 719 24.01 -26.54 -5.59
CA ILE A 719 24.34 -26.09 -6.95
C ILE A 719 25.85 -26.14 -7.18
N HIS A 720 26.62 -25.65 -6.20
CA HIS A 720 28.07 -25.59 -6.26
C HIS A 720 28.67 -25.61 -4.86
N SER A 721 29.87 -26.18 -4.73
CA SER A 721 30.69 -26.12 -3.54
C SER A 721 32.17 -25.96 -3.89
N ALA A 722 32.89 -25.26 -3.02
CA ALA A 722 34.34 -25.11 -3.06
C ALA A 722 34.92 -25.24 -1.64
N ALA A 723 36.12 -25.78 -1.52
CA ALA A 723 36.80 -25.88 -0.23
C ALA A 723 37.17 -24.48 0.30
N LEU A 724 37.13 -24.26 1.62
CA LEU A 724 37.44 -22.96 2.24
C LEU A 724 38.81 -22.39 1.81
N PHE A 725 39.79 -23.27 1.58
CA PHE A 725 41.15 -22.88 1.19
C PHE A 725 41.37 -22.82 -0.33
N ASP A 726 40.34 -23.04 -1.14
CA ASP A 726 40.40 -22.82 -2.59
C ASP A 726 40.39 -21.32 -2.87
N LYS A 727 41.58 -20.74 -3.05
CA LYS A 727 41.76 -19.30 -3.30
C LYS A 727 41.25 -18.83 -4.66
N GLU A 728 40.98 -19.74 -5.60
CA GLU A 728 40.41 -19.38 -6.90
C GLU A 728 38.88 -19.18 -6.77
N SER A 729 38.24 -20.00 -5.95
CA SER A 729 36.78 -20.01 -5.80
C SER A 729 36.28 -19.25 -4.56
N VAL A 730 37.08 -19.16 -3.49
CA VAL A 730 36.67 -18.61 -2.19
C VAL A 730 37.60 -17.48 -1.74
N LEU A 731 37.00 -16.35 -1.36
CA LEU A 731 37.71 -15.23 -0.72
C LEU A 731 36.98 -14.83 0.57
N VAL A 732 37.74 -14.67 1.65
CA VAL A 732 37.23 -14.25 2.96
C VAL A 732 37.82 -12.90 3.33
N LEU A 733 36.96 -11.93 3.66
CA LEU A 733 37.35 -10.57 4.03
C LEU A 733 36.80 -10.18 5.41
N PRO A 734 37.46 -9.27 6.15
CA PRO A 734 36.95 -8.73 7.41
C PRO A 734 35.66 -7.94 7.17
N GLU A 735 34.63 -8.17 7.99
CA GLU A 735 33.38 -7.40 7.94
C GLU A 735 33.16 -6.69 9.29
N GLN A 736 32.81 -5.41 9.26
CA GLN A 736 32.48 -4.64 10.45
C GLN A 736 30.95 -4.52 10.57
N PRO A 737 30.40 -4.52 11.80
CA PRO A 737 28.98 -4.25 11.98
C PRO A 737 28.65 -2.83 11.53
N LEU A 738 27.40 -2.62 11.12
CA LEU A 738 26.89 -1.30 10.81
C LEU A 738 26.87 -0.45 12.10
N PRO A 739 27.14 0.87 12.00
CA PRO A 739 27.05 1.76 13.16
C PRO A 739 25.71 1.63 13.86
N SER A 740 25.72 1.46 15.19
CA SER A 740 24.52 1.44 16.01
C SER A 740 24.00 2.87 16.21
N GLY A 741 23.25 3.39 15.25
CA GLY A 741 22.56 4.67 15.36
C GLY A 741 21.26 4.54 16.16
N PHE A 742 21.33 4.38 17.48
CA PHE A 742 20.17 4.62 18.34
C PHE A 742 20.40 5.93 19.08
N SER A 743 19.85 7.03 18.55
CA SER A 743 19.78 8.29 19.28
C SER A 743 18.58 8.25 20.22
N THR A 744 18.78 7.80 21.46
CA THR A 744 17.81 8.01 22.53
C THR A 744 18.03 9.40 23.11
N ASN A 745 17.42 10.42 22.50
CA ASN A 745 17.35 11.74 23.10
C ASN A 745 16.03 12.40 22.71
N MET A 746 15.02 12.19 23.55
CA MET A 746 13.95 13.14 23.78
C MET A 746 13.48 12.95 25.22
N ASN A 747 13.61 14.00 26.03
CA ASN A 747 12.79 14.14 27.22
C ASN A 747 11.34 14.27 26.73
N ILE A 748 10.51 13.25 26.97
CA ILE A 748 9.07 13.40 26.78
C ILE A 748 8.65 14.50 27.76
N PRO A 749 8.17 15.66 27.29
CA PRO A 749 7.64 16.67 28.20
C PRO A 749 6.42 16.05 28.87
N SER A 750 6.48 15.83 30.18
CA SER A 750 5.28 15.47 30.94
C SER A 750 4.30 16.63 30.81
N ALA A 751 3.31 16.50 29.94
CA ALA A 751 2.22 17.47 29.86
C ALA A 751 1.50 17.46 31.22
N SER A 752 1.60 18.58 31.95
CA SER A 752 0.90 18.77 33.22
C SER A 752 -0.56 19.14 32.94
N GLY A 753 -1.50 18.30 33.38
CA GLY A 753 -2.93 18.63 33.39
C GLY A 753 -3.34 19.35 34.67
N GLN A 754 -4.63 19.66 34.83
CA GLN A 754 -5.14 20.30 36.05
C GLN A 754 -5.09 19.38 37.29
N ILE A 755 -4.93 18.07 37.11
CA ILE A 755 -4.85 17.08 38.20
C ILE A 755 -3.37 16.79 38.54
N GLY A 756 -2.51 16.59 37.53
CA GLY A 756 -1.06 16.49 37.72
C GLY A 756 -0.32 15.96 36.50
N SER A 757 0.85 15.35 36.72
CA SER A 757 1.70 14.82 35.64
C SER A 757 1.20 13.49 35.10
N ARG A 758 1.27 13.36 33.76
CA ARG A 758 0.94 12.12 33.04
C ARG A 758 2.17 11.21 32.97
N GLY A 759 2.01 9.96 33.37
CA GLY A 759 2.97 8.87 33.13
C GLY A 759 2.81 8.24 31.74
N PRO A 760 3.76 7.39 31.33
CA PRO A 760 3.69 6.74 30.02
C PRO A 760 2.46 5.85 29.87
N ILE A 761 1.98 5.68 28.64
CA ILE A 761 0.91 4.73 28.32
C ILE A 761 1.50 3.31 28.39
N GLY A 762 0.95 2.43 29.20
CA GLY A 762 1.25 1.00 29.18
C GLY A 762 0.34 0.26 28.20
N ALA A 763 0.87 -0.72 27.47
CA ALA A 763 0.09 -1.64 26.63
C ALA A 763 0.29 -3.07 27.15
N ASN A 764 -0.83 -3.78 27.39
CA ASN A 764 -0.84 -5.12 27.94
C ASN A 764 -1.38 -6.12 26.93
N PHE A 765 -0.64 -7.19 26.72
CA PHE A 765 -1.14 -8.35 25.99
C PHE A 765 -2.03 -9.22 26.87
N ASN A 766 -2.84 -10.06 26.22
CA ASN A 766 -3.51 -11.19 26.87
C ASN A 766 -2.50 -12.23 27.39
N ASP A 767 -3.00 -13.24 28.11
CA ASP A 767 -2.19 -14.31 28.69
C ASP A 767 -1.34 -15.09 27.65
N GLU A 768 -1.86 -15.24 26.43
CA GLU A 768 -1.17 -15.91 25.31
C GLU A 768 -0.15 -15.02 24.60
N CYS A 769 -0.07 -13.73 24.94
CA CYS A 769 0.81 -12.74 24.32
C CYS A 769 0.60 -12.52 22.81
N ASP A 770 -0.54 -12.93 22.24
CA ASP A 770 -0.84 -12.86 20.81
C ASP A 770 -1.83 -11.74 20.46
N LEU A 771 -2.60 -11.26 21.44
CA LEU A 771 -3.58 -10.19 21.29
C LEU A 771 -3.32 -9.04 22.26
N MET A 772 -3.65 -7.83 21.83
CA MET A 772 -3.66 -6.67 22.72
C MET A 772 -4.93 -6.69 23.58
N GLU A 773 -4.79 -6.74 24.89
CA GLU A 773 -5.93 -6.83 25.83
C GLU A 773 -6.33 -5.47 26.38
N SER A 774 -5.38 -4.60 26.72
CA SER A 774 -5.70 -3.28 27.28
C SER A 774 -4.59 -2.26 27.15
N PHE A 775 -4.97 -0.98 27.19
CA PHE A 775 -4.05 0.13 27.44
C PHE A 775 -4.26 0.67 28.85
N SER A 776 -3.20 1.20 29.46
CA SER A 776 -3.30 1.85 30.75
C SER A 776 -2.59 3.20 30.74
N ALA A 777 -3.23 4.23 31.28
CA ALA A 777 -2.63 5.55 31.45
C ALA A 777 -2.54 5.86 32.95
N LYS A 778 -1.33 6.18 33.44
CA LYS A 778 -1.11 6.59 34.83
C LYS A 778 -1.13 8.12 34.92
N VAL A 779 -1.90 8.66 35.85
CA VAL A 779 -1.92 10.09 36.20
C VAL A 779 -1.49 10.23 37.65
N THR A 780 -0.37 10.91 37.88
CA THR A 780 0.10 11.27 39.22
C THR A 780 -0.66 12.50 39.67
N ILE A 781 -1.23 12.47 40.88
CA ILE A 781 -2.06 13.56 41.38
C ILE A 781 -1.16 14.55 42.13
N GLU A 782 -1.09 15.77 41.60
CA GLU A 782 -0.27 16.85 42.15
C GLU A 782 -1.12 18.00 42.70
N ASP A 783 -2.31 18.24 42.14
CA ASP A 783 -3.25 19.27 42.57
C ASP A 783 -3.87 18.93 43.94
N GLU A 784 -3.82 19.90 44.86
CA GLU A 784 -4.26 19.71 46.25
C GLU A 784 -5.79 19.51 46.37
N ILE A 785 -6.59 20.08 45.46
CA ILE A 785 -8.05 19.88 45.44
C ILE A 785 -8.37 18.45 45.00
N ALA A 786 -7.71 17.97 43.95
CA ALA A 786 -7.84 16.59 43.48
C ALA A 786 -7.34 15.59 44.53
N LYS A 787 -6.22 15.86 45.23
CA LYS A 787 -5.73 15.02 46.34
C LYS A 787 -6.76 14.94 47.48
N ALA A 788 -7.28 16.08 47.92
CA ALA A 788 -8.28 16.13 48.98
C ALA A 788 -9.56 15.37 48.59
N ALA A 789 -10.03 15.55 47.34
CA ALA A 789 -11.19 14.85 46.81
C ALA A 789 -10.99 13.33 46.78
N LEU A 790 -9.81 12.84 46.35
CA LEU A 790 -9.53 11.41 46.35
C LEU A 790 -9.46 10.84 47.78
N GLN A 791 -8.84 11.56 48.71
CA GLN A 791 -8.75 11.17 50.13
C GLN A 791 -10.12 11.15 50.81
N SER A 792 -11.06 12.01 50.40
CA SER A 792 -12.44 12.01 50.88
C SER A 792 -13.36 11.03 50.15
N SER A 793 -12.82 10.06 49.40
CA SER A 793 -13.60 9.11 48.56
C SER A 793 -14.50 9.77 47.52
N GLY A 794 -14.05 10.90 46.95
CA GLY A 794 -14.70 11.54 45.81
C GLY A 794 -14.76 10.62 44.60
N ALA A 795 -15.85 10.69 43.83
CA ALA A 795 -16.03 9.87 42.64
C ALA A 795 -15.00 10.26 41.56
N VAL A 796 -14.22 9.29 41.12
CA VAL A 796 -13.39 9.40 39.91
C VAL A 796 -14.24 8.95 38.73
N THR A 797 -14.45 9.83 37.75
CA THR A 797 -15.15 9.47 36.51
C THR A 797 -14.23 9.60 35.32
N VAL A 798 -14.39 8.68 34.37
CA VAL A 798 -13.66 8.69 33.10
C VAL A 798 -14.65 8.60 31.96
N HIS A 799 -14.55 9.52 31.00
CA HIS A 799 -15.35 9.51 29.79
C HIS A 799 -14.43 9.44 28.57
N GLN A 800 -14.83 8.70 27.55
CA GLN A 800 -14.14 8.72 26.28
C GLN A 800 -14.68 9.86 25.40
N LEU A 801 -13.82 10.81 25.03
CA LEU A 801 -14.20 11.97 24.20
C LEU A 801 -14.04 11.67 22.70
N SER A 802 -12.97 10.97 22.32
CA SER A 802 -12.65 10.60 20.94
C SER A 802 -11.98 9.22 20.89
N HIS A 803 -11.60 8.73 19.70
CA HIS A 803 -10.88 7.46 19.53
C HIS A 803 -9.61 7.34 20.39
N ASN A 804 -8.97 8.47 20.68
CA ASN A 804 -7.68 8.51 21.34
C ASN A 804 -7.61 9.41 22.58
N ILE A 805 -8.70 10.09 22.95
CA ILE A 805 -8.73 11.00 24.09
C ILE A 805 -9.76 10.53 25.10
N LEU A 806 -9.30 10.38 26.34
CA LEU A 806 -10.13 10.16 27.53
C LEU A 806 -10.18 11.47 28.31
N GLN A 807 -11.22 11.66 29.12
CA GLN A 807 -11.36 12.75 30.07
C GLN A 807 -11.53 12.15 31.47
N LEU A 808 -10.55 12.37 32.32
CA LEU A 808 -10.53 12.04 33.73
C LEU A 808 -11.04 13.25 34.53
N MET A 809 -12.03 13.04 35.41
CA MET A 809 -12.54 14.08 36.29
C MET A 809 -12.43 13.66 37.76
N LEU A 810 -11.92 14.58 38.60
CA LEU A 810 -11.76 14.38 40.03
C LEU A 810 -11.83 15.74 40.76
N GLY A 811 -12.72 15.87 41.76
CA GLY A 811 -12.78 17.08 42.59
C GLY A 811 -13.07 18.38 41.83
N GLY A 812 -13.78 18.31 40.69
CA GLY A 812 -14.04 19.46 39.80
C GLY A 812 -12.86 19.84 38.90
N ARG A 813 -11.76 19.08 38.92
CA ARG A 813 -10.63 19.19 37.98
C ARG A 813 -10.78 18.18 36.85
N THR A 814 -10.29 18.55 35.67
CA THR A 814 -10.27 17.67 34.50
C THR A 814 -8.87 17.48 33.95
N GLN A 815 -8.57 16.29 33.46
CA GLN A 815 -7.35 15.98 32.73
C GLN A 815 -7.68 15.04 31.58
N GLU A 816 -6.99 15.19 30.45
CA GLU A 816 -7.28 14.44 29.23
C GLU A 816 -6.14 13.45 28.91
N PRO A 817 -6.11 12.24 29.50
CA PRO A 817 -5.12 11.24 29.12
C PRO A 817 -5.44 10.67 27.73
N GLU A 818 -4.40 10.52 26.90
CA GLU A 818 -4.55 9.87 25.60
C GLU A 818 -4.41 8.34 25.70
N SER A 819 -5.10 7.63 24.82
CA SER A 819 -5.00 6.19 24.61
C SER A 819 -4.85 5.93 23.10
N PRO A 820 -4.00 4.99 22.63
CA PRO A 820 -3.86 4.73 21.20
C PRO A 820 -5.15 4.19 20.56
N PHE A 821 -6.01 3.56 21.36
CA PHE A 821 -7.30 3.00 20.93
C PHE A 821 -8.40 3.29 21.94
N GLY A 822 -9.64 3.21 21.47
CA GLY A 822 -10.85 3.41 22.26
C GLY A 822 -11.49 2.13 22.81
N SER A 823 -12.37 2.30 23.80
CA SER A 823 -13.14 1.21 24.42
C SER A 823 -14.61 1.60 24.63
N ARG A 824 -15.49 0.62 24.90
CA ARG A 824 -16.91 0.89 25.14
C ARG A 824 -17.11 1.72 26.39
N SER A 825 -17.93 2.76 26.28
CA SER A 825 -18.38 3.57 27.42
C SER A 825 -18.99 2.65 28.48
N GLY A 826 -18.40 2.61 29.67
CA GLY A 826 -18.77 1.71 30.78
C GLY A 826 -17.78 0.57 31.09
N ASP A 827 -16.90 0.20 30.15
CA ASP A 827 -15.82 -0.78 30.37
C ASP A 827 -14.51 -0.12 30.86
N ILE A 828 -14.45 1.21 30.90
CA ILE A 828 -13.29 1.95 31.39
C ILE A 828 -13.32 1.97 32.92
N HIS A 829 -12.25 1.45 33.53
CA HIS A 829 -12.16 1.32 34.99
C HIS A 829 -11.03 2.20 35.54
N PRO A 830 -11.35 3.26 36.32
CA PRO A 830 -10.35 3.96 37.11
C PRO A 830 -9.96 3.12 38.33
N LEU A 831 -8.69 2.77 38.44
CA LEU A 831 -8.12 2.09 39.61
C LEU A 831 -7.28 3.06 40.43
N SER A 832 -7.52 3.09 41.74
CA SER A 832 -6.77 3.91 42.70
C SER A 832 -5.77 3.03 43.45
N PHE A 833 -4.49 3.41 43.46
CA PHE A 833 -3.47 2.75 44.28
C PHE A 833 -3.12 3.61 45.50
N PHE A 834 -3.10 3.02 46.69
CA PHE A 834 -2.64 3.66 47.91
C PHE A 834 -1.57 2.82 48.56
N ARG A 835 -0.34 3.35 48.64
CA ARG A 835 0.67 3.06 49.69
C ARG A 835 2.00 3.78 49.52
N ILE A 836 2.37 4.28 48.33
CA ILE A 836 3.67 4.95 48.10
C ILE A 836 3.54 6.24 47.26
N ASP A 837 2.79 6.25 46.15
CA ASP A 837 2.51 7.43 45.32
C ASP A 837 0.99 7.64 45.11
N ILE A 838 0.47 8.87 45.28
CA ILE A 838 -0.95 9.19 45.02
C ILE A 838 -1.18 9.29 43.51
N SER A 839 -1.73 8.23 42.90
CA SER A 839 -1.95 8.17 41.44
C SER A 839 -3.20 7.38 41.08
N ILE A 840 -3.76 7.70 39.90
CA ILE A 840 -4.87 6.98 39.27
C ILE A 840 -4.34 6.27 38.03
N GLN A 841 -4.68 4.99 37.89
CA GLN A 841 -4.48 4.25 36.66
C GLN A 841 -5.81 4.10 35.94
N VAL A 842 -5.89 4.57 34.71
CA VAL A 842 -7.06 4.40 33.83
C VAL A 842 -6.79 3.22 32.93
N ILE A 843 -7.61 2.17 33.00
CA ILE A 843 -7.51 0.99 32.12
C ILE A 843 -8.56 1.09 31.02
N VAL A 844 -8.10 0.95 29.78
CA VAL A 844 -8.91 0.92 28.55
C VAL A 844 -8.84 -0.49 27.98
N PRO A 845 -9.80 -1.37 28.29
CA PRO A 845 -9.80 -2.73 27.75
C PRO A 845 -10.15 -2.71 26.26
N LEU A 846 -9.38 -3.46 25.48
CA LEU A 846 -9.67 -3.81 24.11
C LEU A 846 -10.38 -5.15 24.12
N ARG A 847 -11.69 -5.17 23.87
CA ARG A 847 -12.35 -6.46 23.66
C ARG A 847 -12.00 -6.97 22.26
N SER A 848 -11.41 -8.17 22.21
CA SER A 848 -11.05 -8.89 20.99
C SER A 848 -12.22 -8.90 19.99
N SER A 849 -11.95 -8.42 18.78
CA SER A 849 -12.68 -8.72 17.54
C SER A 849 -14.23 -8.78 17.64
N PHE A 850 -14.86 -7.63 17.36
CA PHE A 850 -16.07 -7.46 16.53
C PHE A 850 -17.35 -8.28 16.81
N THR A 851 -17.43 -9.07 17.89
CA THR A 851 -18.56 -10.01 18.08
C THR A 851 -19.72 -9.48 18.91
N GLN A 852 -19.58 -8.42 19.71
CA GLN A 852 -20.72 -7.84 20.43
C GLN A 852 -20.60 -6.33 20.66
N GLY A 853 -21.29 -5.55 19.82
CA GLY A 853 -21.54 -4.12 20.03
C GLY A 853 -20.32 -3.21 19.79
N ARG A 854 -20.31 -2.52 18.65
CA ARG A 854 -19.29 -1.49 18.37
C ARG A 854 -19.41 -0.34 19.38
N VAL A 855 -18.28 0.32 19.61
CA VAL A 855 -18.06 1.39 20.56
C VAL A 855 -18.85 2.66 20.18
N ASP A 856 -19.41 3.40 21.16
CA ASP A 856 -20.05 4.72 20.99
C ASP A 856 -19.05 5.86 20.66
N ILE A 857 -18.03 5.60 19.81
CA ILE A 857 -17.05 6.62 19.40
C ILE A 857 -17.42 7.19 18.03
N ASN A 858 -17.19 8.49 17.82
CA ASN A 858 -17.34 9.17 16.53
C ASN A 858 -16.45 8.53 15.43
N PRO A 859 -17.02 7.83 14.42
CA PRO A 859 -16.27 7.19 13.34
C PRO A 859 -15.94 8.16 12.18
N PHE A 860 -16.43 9.40 12.24
CA PHE A 860 -16.28 10.43 11.23
C PHE A 860 -15.23 11.46 11.69
N LEU A 861 -13.97 11.16 11.42
CA LEU A 861 -12.81 11.89 11.96
C LEU A 861 -12.27 12.94 10.97
N ILE A 862 -11.92 14.11 11.51
CA ILE A 862 -11.22 15.20 10.83
C ILE A 862 -9.98 15.58 11.65
N GLY A 863 -8.85 15.79 10.98
CA GLY A 863 -7.67 16.34 11.63
C GLY A 863 -7.93 17.79 12.09
N ILE A 864 -7.86 18.05 13.40
CA ILE A 864 -8.21 19.39 13.95
C ILE A 864 -7.24 20.48 13.47
N GLY A 865 -6.00 20.12 13.11
CA GLY A 865 -4.99 21.08 12.65
C GLY A 865 -5.08 21.42 11.16
N ASP A 866 -5.14 20.41 10.30
CA ASP A 866 -5.15 20.54 8.84
C ASP A 866 -6.56 20.54 8.23
N LEU A 867 -7.59 20.24 9.05
CA LEU A 867 -8.99 20.10 8.66
C LEU A 867 -9.17 19.15 7.46
N VAL A 868 -8.32 18.13 7.38
CA VAL A 868 -8.39 17.09 6.36
C VAL A 868 -9.24 15.93 6.88
N PRO A 869 -10.16 15.38 6.06
CA PRO A 869 -10.87 14.17 6.44
C PRO A 869 -9.89 13.03 6.70
N TRP A 870 -9.94 12.45 7.89
CA TRP A 870 -9.10 11.31 8.23
C TRP A 870 -9.72 10.02 7.71
N SER A 871 -11.06 9.89 7.81
CA SER A 871 -11.81 8.66 7.56
C SER A 871 -12.32 8.45 6.13
N VAL A 872 -12.21 9.45 5.25
CA VAL A 872 -12.64 9.37 3.84
C VAL A 872 -11.67 10.09 2.92
N HIS A 873 -11.57 9.66 1.67
CA HIS A 873 -10.75 10.33 0.66
C HIS A 873 -11.46 11.56 0.08
N ARG A 874 -10.69 12.62 -0.18
CA ARG A 874 -11.15 13.85 -0.85
C ARG A 874 -11.49 13.61 -2.32
N LEU A 875 -12.39 14.45 -2.83
CA LEU A 875 -12.91 14.41 -4.20
C LEU A 875 -13.01 15.82 -4.79
N ASN A 876 -12.52 15.97 -6.02
CA ASN A 876 -12.86 17.12 -6.86
C ASN A 876 -14.11 16.78 -7.68
N LEU A 877 -15.28 17.19 -7.18
CA LEU A 877 -16.57 16.84 -7.79
C LEU A 877 -16.72 17.36 -9.23
N GLU A 878 -16.04 18.45 -9.63
CA GLU A 878 -16.07 18.96 -11.00
C GLU A 878 -15.39 18.03 -12.00
N ARG A 879 -14.43 17.21 -11.56
CA ARG A 879 -13.70 16.26 -12.41
C ARG A 879 -14.38 14.90 -12.54
N LEU A 880 -15.37 14.61 -11.70
CA LEU A 880 -16.05 13.31 -11.69
C LEU A 880 -17.16 13.25 -12.74
N PRO A 881 -17.21 12.22 -13.62
CA PRO A 881 -18.28 12.07 -14.59
C PRO A 881 -19.66 11.95 -13.94
N VAL A 882 -20.65 12.66 -14.48
CA VAL A 882 -22.05 12.59 -14.01
C VAL A 882 -22.68 11.27 -14.44
N LEU A 883 -23.41 10.63 -13.54
CA LEU A 883 -24.21 9.44 -13.82
C LEU A 883 -25.49 9.83 -14.58
N ASN A 884 -25.69 9.23 -15.75
CA ASN A 884 -26.92 9.35 -16.51
C ASN A 884 -28.03 8.53 -15.85
N LEU A 885 -29.03 9.20 -15.27
CA LEU A 885 -30.16 8.56 -14.59
C LEU A 885 -31.12 7.84 -15.56
N GLU A 886 -31.07 8.17 -16.84
CA GLU A 886 -31.87 7.51 -17.89
C GLU A 886 -31.14 6.30 -18.49
N SER A 887 -29.96 5.97 -17.96
CA SER A 887 -29.13 4.88 -18.46
C SER A 887 -29.81 3.52 -18.37
N ARG A 888 -29.48 2.67 -19.33
CA ARG A 888 -30.05 1.34 -19.46
C ARG A 888 -29.65 0.48 -18.26
N LYS A 889 -30.63 -0.17 -17.60
CA LYS A 889 -30.42 -1.11 -16.48
C LYS A 889 -29.79 -0.45 -15.23
N LEU A 890 -29.95 0.86 -15.05
CA LEU A 890 -29.48 1.56 -13.86
C LEU A 890 -29.90 0.87 -12.56
N ASP A 891 -31.18 0.51 -12.47
CA ASP A 891 -31.78 -0.21 -11.35
C ASP A 891 -31.12 -1.57 -11.08
N GLN A 892 -30.65 -2.27 -12.12
CA GLN A 892 -30.11 -3.63 -11.97
C GLN A 892 -28.76 -3.64 -11.27
N TRP A 893 -27.86 -2.74 -11.66
CA TRP A 893 -26.51 -2.70 -11.08
C TRP A 893 -26.46 -1.85 -9.82
N LEU A 894 -27.19 -0.73 -9.77
CA LEU A 894 -27.12 0.20 -8.64
C LEU A 894 -27.77 -0.40 -7.38
N ASN A 895 -28.88 -1.13 -7.51
CA ASN A 895 -29.48 -1.83 -6.38
C ASN A 895 -28.55 -2.92 -5.81
N VAL A 896 -27.82 -3.64 -6.67
CA VAL A 896 -26.84 -4.66 -6.23
C VAL A 896 -25.68 -3.98 -5.51
N HIS A 897 -25.17 -2.88 -6.05
CA HIS A 897 -24.07 -2.10 -5.46
C HIS A 897 -24.43 -1.56 -4.07
N LEU A 898 -25.61 -0.94 -3.93
CA LEU A 898 -26.08 -0.40 -2.65
C LEU A 898 -26.45 -1.50 -1.65
N GLY A 899 -27.07 -2.60 -2.11
CA GLY A 899 -27.43 -3.73 -1.26
C GLY A 899 -26.20 -4.46 -0.69
N ALA A 900 -25.06 -4.38 -1.37
CA ALA A 900 -23.79 -4.99 -0.95
C ALA A 900 -22.96 -4.13 0.02
N THR A 901 -23.46 -2.96 0.45
CA THR A 901 -22.78 -2.09 1.44
C THR A 901 -22.76 -2.68 2.85
N PHE A 902 -23.67 -3.61 3.14
CA PHE A 902 -23.83 -4.23 4.45
C PHE A 902 -23.00 -5.51 4.60
N SER A 903 -22.38 -5.70 5.76
CA SER A 903 -21.80 -6.98 6.15
C SER A 903 -22.89 -8.01 6.48
N GLU A 904 -22.53 -9.29 6.59
CA GLU A 904 -23.44 -10.34 7.07
C GLU A 904 -23.94 -10.06 8.50
N ARG A 905 -23.09 -9.48 9.36
CA ARG A 905 -23.44 -9.05 10.72
C ARG A 905 -24.49 -7.95 10.66
N GLU A 906 -24.22 -6.87 9.94
CA GLU A 906 -25.14 -5.74 9.77
C GLU A 906 -26.47 -6.20 9.16
N ALA A 907 -26.43 -7.06 8.13
CA ALA A 907 -27.63 -7.61 7.51
C ALA A 907 -28.47 -8.47 8.48
N THR A 908 -27.82 -9.14 9.45
CA THR A 908 -28.50 -9.91 10.50
C THR A 908 -29.11 -8.99 11.56
N VAL A 909 -28.36 -7.98 12.01
CA VAL A 909 -28.85 -6.94 12.94
C VAL A 909 -30.07 -6.23 12.34
N ARG A 910 -29.97 -5.78 11.08
CA ARG A 910 -31.05 -5.14 10.33
C ARG A 910 -32.31 -6.01 10.24
N LYS A 911 -32.14 -7.30 9.90
CA LYS A 911 -33.25 -8.26 9.82
C LYS A 911 -33.94 -8.47 11.17
N ASN A 912 -33.16 -8.47 12.25
CA ASN A 912 -33.66 -8.66 13.61
C ASN A 912 -34.10 -7.35 14.29
N LYS A 913 -34.07 -6.22 13.57
CA LYS A 913 -34.36 -4.88 14.11
C LYS A 913 -33.48 -4.53 15.32
N GLY A 914 -32.23 -4.98 15.33
CA GLY A 914 -31.24 -4.58 16.32
C GLY A 914 -30.72 -3.16 16.07
N VAL A 915 -29.99 -2.63 17.05
CA VAL A 915 -29.45 -1.26 17.03
C VAL A 915 -27.99 -1.29 16.57
N ASP A 916 -27.68 -0.58 15.50
CA ASP A 916 -26.32 -0.33 15.03
C ASP A 916 -26.29 1.00 14.27
N THR A 917 -25.58 1.99 14.82
CA THR A 917 -25.61 3.37 14.33
C THR A 917 -25.04 3.51 12.92
N ILE A 918 -23.94 2.81 12.61
CA ILE A 918 -23.34 2.84 11.26
C ILE A 918 -24.27 2.16 10.25
N MET A 919 -24.89 1.05 10.61
CA MET A 919 -25.91 0.39 9.79
C MET A 919 -27.09 1.34 9.50
N PHE A 920 -27.58 2.09 10.48
CA PHE A 920 -28.64 3.09 10.27
C PHE A 920 -28.20 4.20 9.32
N VAL A 921 -27.00 4.77 9.51
CA VAL A 921 -26.44 5.76 8.58
C VAL A 921 -26.33 5.18 7.16
N LYS A 922 -25.86 3.94 6.98
CA LYS A 922 -25.82 3.25 5.68
C LYS A 922 -27.22 3.11 5.05
N ASP A 923 -28.22 2.75 5.84
CA ASP A 923 -29.62 2.66 5.40
C ASP A 923 -30.16 4.01 4.93
N THR A 924 -29.93 5.09 5.69
CA THR A 924 -30.33 6.45 5.36
C THR A 924 -29.65 6.95 4.09
N ILE A 925 -28.33 6.73 3.94
CA ILE A 925 -27.58 7.07 2.72
C ILE A 925 -28.11 6.28 1.52
N GLY A 926 -28.31 4.97 1.67
CA GLY A 926 -28.87 4.11 0.63
C GLY A 926 -30.26 4.60 0.19
N SER A 927 -31.11 4.98 1.14
CA SER A 927 -32.44 5.55 0.86
C SER A 927 -32.35 6.84 0.07
N ILE A 928 -31.49 7.79 0.47
CA ILE A 928 -31.28 9.05 -0.27
C ILE A 928 -30.86 8.75 -1.72
N ILE A 929 -29.87 7.87 -1.92
CA ILE A 929 -29.35 7.54 -3.26
C ILE A 929 -30.40 6.83 -4.14
N VAL A 930 -31.14 5.87 -3.59
CA VAL A 930 -32.22 5.16 -4.31
C VAL A 930 -33.28 6.17 -4.77
N GLN A 931 -33.65 7.10 -3.90
CA GLN A 931 -34.69 8.08 -4.21
C GLN A 931 -34.19 9.18 -5.16
N ALA A 932 -32.92 9.59 -5.04
CA ALA A 932 -32.27 10.56 -5.92
C ALA A 932 -31.94 10.02 -7.32
N SER A 933 -31.73 8.71 -7.45
CA SER A 933 -31.54 8.06 -8.76
C SER A 933 -32.85 7.72 -9.47
N GLY A 934 -33.98 7.72 -8.75
CA GLY A 934 -35.28 7.35 -9.32
C GLY A 934 -35.46 5.84 -9.56
N ILE A 935 -34.59 4.98 -9.00
CA ILE A 935 -34.67 3.50 -9.19
C ILE A 935 -35.75 2.82 -8.32
N GLN A 936 -36.62 3.61 -7.69
CA GLN A 936 -37.78 3.15 -6.93
C GLN A 936 -38.79 2.38 -7.82
N PRO A 937 -39.77 1.65 -7.23
CA PRO A 937 -40.82 0.98 -8.01
C PRO A 937 -41.49 1.90 -9.05
N LYS A 938 -41.85 1.31 -10.20
CA LYS A 938 -42.25 2.02 -11.44
C LYS A 938 -43.28 3.13 -11.21
N GLY A 939 -42.95 4.34 -11.72
CA GLY A 939 -43.83 5.52 -11.72
C GLY A 939 -43.32 6.71 -10.90
N SER A 940 -42.23 6.54 -10.14
CA SER A 940 -41.67 7.58 -9.26
C SER A 940 -40.59 8.40 -9.97
N SER A 941 -40.66 9.73 -9.90
CA SER A 941 -39.59 10.61 -10.37
C SER A 941 -38.41 10.68 -9.37
N PRO A 942 -37.19 11.02 -9.83
CA PRO A 942 -36.08 11.31 -8.94
C PRO A 942 -36.43 12.43 -7.94
N HIS A 943 -36.15 12.21 -6.66
CA HIS A 943 -36.31 13.23 -5.62
C HIS A 943 -34.98 13.93 -5.37
N ARG A 944 -34.98 15.26 -5.24
CA ARG A 944 -33.74 16.06 -5.12
C ARG A 944 -33.62 16.83 -3.81
N VAL A 945 -34.65 16.83 -2.96
CA VAL A 945 -34.66 17.52 -1.67
C VAL A 945 -35.10 16.54 -0.59
N PHE A 946 -34.32 16.45 0.48
CA PHE A 946 -34.53 15.52 1.59
C PHE A 946 -34.44 16.24 2.92
N THR A 947 -35.26 15.84 3.88
CA THR A 947 -35.19 16.30 5.28
C THR A 947 -34.83 15.12 6.16
N LEU A 948 -33.83 15.28 7.03
CA LEU A 948 -33.47 14.26 8.01
C LEU A 948 -34.39 14.41 9.21
N PHE A 949 -35.34 13.49 9.36
CA PHE A 949 -36.44 13.60 10.31
C PHE A 949 -36.23 12.67 11.49
N ASP A 950 -36.01 13.22 12.68
CA ASP A 950 -35.88 12.43 13.90
C ASP A 950 -37.25 11.99 14.42
N LYS A 951 -37.46 10.67 14.49
CA LYS A 951 -38.69 10.10 15.03
C LYS A 951 -38.87 10.40 16.52
N ALA A 952 -37.78 10.57 17.27
CA ALA A 952 -37.84 10.73 18.72
C ALA A 952 -38.38 12.11 19.11
N THR A 953 -37.89 13.17 18.45
CA THR A 953 -38.34 14.55 18.69
C THR A 953 -39.47 15.00 17.77
N ASN A 954 -39.79 14.22 16.72
CA ASN A 954 -40.74 14.59 15.66
C ASN A 954 -40.33 15.91 14.97
N ASN A 955 -39.03 16.10 14.76
CA ASN A 955 -38.43 17.33 14.25
C ASN A 955 -37.39 17.05 13.13
N SER A 956 -37.03 18.09 12.36
CA SER A 956 -35.99 18.03 11.34
C SER A 956 -35.26 19.37 11.26
N ASP A 957 -33.93 19.34 11.42
CA ASP A 957 -33.08 20.52 11.39
C ASP A 957 -32.05 20.52 10.24
N THR A 958 -32.14 19.54 9.35
CA THR A 958 -31.14 19.33 8.30
C THR A 958 -31.84 19.02 6.98
N ILE A 959 -31.62 19.90 5.99
CA ILE A 959 -32.12 19.76 4.63
C ILE A 959 -30.95 19.42 3.71
N LEU A 960 -31.12 18.40 2.87
CA LEU A 960 -30.15 17.97 1.87
C LEU A 960 -30.70 18.20 0.46
N PHE A 961 -29.89 18.83 -0.38
CA PHE A 961 -30.14 19.04 -1.80
C PHE A 961 -29.22 18.13 -2.61
N VAL A 962 -29.78 17.23 -3.41
CA VAL A 962 -29.00 16.39 -4.33
C VAL A 962 -29.06 16.99 -5.72
N ASP A 963 -27.94 17.58 -6.15
CA ASP A 963 -27.83 18.14 -7.49
C ASP A 963 -27.76 17.02 -8.53
N ARG A 964 -26.78 16.12 -8.38
CA ARG A 964 -26.51 15.00 -9.31
C ARG A 964 -25.72 13.87 -8.66
N LEU A 965 -25.83 12.68 -9.23
CA LEU A 965 -24.96 11.54 -8.92
C LEU A 965 -23.77 11.52 -9.86
N ARG A 966 -22.58 11.18 -9.35
CA ARG A 966 -21.33 11.10 -10.11
C ARG A 966 -20.61 9.77 -9.84
N PHE A 967 -19.78 9.34 -10.77
CA PHE A 967 -18.88 8.20 -10.56
C PHE A 967 -17.65 8.63 -9.76
N ASP A 968 -17.42 7.99 -8.63
CA ASP A 968 -16.14 8.04 -7.93
C ASP A 968 -15.22 6.99 -8.54
N LEU A 969 -14.35 7.47 -9.42
CA LEU A 969 -13.62 6.65 -10.39
C LEU A 969 -12.62 5.70 -9.72
N SER A 970 -11.78 6.22 -8.83
CA SER A 970 -10.74 5.45 -8.13
C SER A 970 -11.27 4.60 -6.98
N ALA A 971 -12.44 4.96 -6.43
CA ALA A 971 -13.07 4.21 -5.34
C ALA A 971 -14.11 3.19 -5.83
N HIS A 972 -14.28 3.06 -7.15
CA HIS A 972 -15.23 2.16 -7.80
C HIS A 972 -16.66 2.26 -7.24
N THR A 973 -17.14 3.49 -6.99
CA THR A 973 -18.47 3.72 -6.43
C THR A 973 -19.13 4.96 -7.04
N ILE A 974 -20.25 5.38 -6.47
CA ILE A 974 -20.93 6.63 -6.81
C ILE A 974 -20.93 7.60 -5.63
N VAL A 975 -21.07 8.88 -5.93
CA VAL A 975 -21.16 9.98 -4.96
C VAL A 975 -22.28 10.95 -5.37
N CYS A 976 -23.05 11.41 -4.39
CA CYS A 976 -23.97 12.53 -4.53
C CYS A 976 -23.18 13.83 -4.42
N ASP A 977 -23.19 14.60 -5.49
CA ASP A 977 -22.82 16.02 -5.50
C ASP A 977 -24.05 16.80 -5.06
N GLY A 978 -23.96 17.46 -3.90
CA GLY A 978 -25.11 18.08 -3.28
C GLY A 978 -24.75 19.19 -2.30
N PHE A 979 -25.76 19.67 -1.58
CA PHE A 979 -25.64 20.74 -0.60
C PHE A 979 -26.38 20.37 0.68
N VAL A 980 -25.85 20.81 1.81
CA VAL A 980 -26.54 20.74 3.10
C VAL A 980 -26.89 22.13 3.57
N LEU A 981 -28.09 22.24 4.13
CA LEU A 981 -28.62 23.40 4.82
C LEU A 981 -29.00 22.97 6.24
N PRO A 982 -28.09 23.15 7.22
CA PRO A 982 -28.43 22.99 8.63
C PRO A 982 -29.26 24.19 9.09
N SER A 983 -30.25 23.94 9.94
CA SER A 983 -31.14 24.97 10.49
C SER A 983 -31.01 25.05 12.01
N SER A 984 -30.99 26.28 12.51
CA SER A 984 -31.32 26.62 13.89
C SER A 984 -32.61 27.44 13.93
N ASP A 985 -33.16 27.72 15.10
CA ASP A 985 -34.35 28.59 15.24
C ASP A 985 -34.11 29.97 14.59
N GLU A 986 -32.96 30.56 14.88
CA GLU A 986 -32.52 31.85 14.31
C GLU A 986 -32.44 31.76 12.78
N ARG A 987 -31.80 30.71 12.26
CA ARG A 987 -31.65 30.49 10.81
C ARG A 987 -33.00 30.26 10.13
N MET A 988 -33.90 29.53 10.79
CA MET A 988 -35.24 29.25 10.28
C MET A 988 -36.03 30.55 10.15
N MET A 989 -35.98 31.41 11.17
CA MET A 989 -36.60 32.74 11.12
C MET A 989 -36.01 33.60 10.01
N GLU A 990 -34.69 33.62 9.84
CA GLU A 990 -34.06 34.33 8.72
C GLU A 990 -34.55 33.83 7.36
N MET A 991 -34.64 32.51 7.17
CA MET A 991 -35.10 31.91 5.91
C MET A 991 -36.57 32.24 5.62
N ILE A 992 -37.43 32.27 6.64
CA ILE A 992 -38.83 32.71 6.53
C ILE A 992 -38.89 34.18 6.07
N MET A 993 -38.07 35.04 6.67
CA MET A 993 -38.01 36.47 6.31
C MET A 993 -37.45 36.70 4.89
N VAL A 994 -36.60 35.81 4.40
CA VAL A 994 -36.04 35.88 3.04
C VAL A 994 -37.09 35.48 1.99
N ASP A 995 -37.73 34.32 2.15
CA ASP A 995 -38.70 33.79 1.17
C ASP A 995 -39.60 32.68 1.77
N GLU A 996 -40.58 33.08 2.58
CA GLU A 996 -41.55 32.18 3.22
C GLU A 996 -42.26 31.25 2.21
N GLN A 997 -42.66 31.78 1.05
CA GLN A 997 -43.43 31.04 0.08
C GLN A 997 -42.61 29.91 -0.55
N ASN A 998 -41.36 30.18 -0.93
CA ASN A 998 -40.48 29.13 -1.46
C ASN A 998 -40.02 28.17 -0.36
N LEU A 999 -39.85 28.62 0.89
CA LEU A 999 -39.54 27.72 2.01
C LEU A 999 -40.67 26.72 2.26
N ALA A 1000 -41.93 27.18 2.29
CA ALA A 1000 -43.10 26.31 2.44
C ALA A 1000 -43.22 25.30 1.27
N LYS A 1001 -42.99 25.75 0.03
CA LYS A 1001 -42.95 24.86 -1.15
C LYS A 1001 -41.82 23.84 -1.06
N LEU A 1002 -40.67 24.25 -0.54
CA LEU A 1002 -39.49 23.39 -0.41
C LEU A 1002 -39.72 22.31 0.64
N LEU A 1003 -40.25 22.66 1.81
CA LEU A 1003 -40.57 21.70 2.86
C LEU A 1003 -41.69 20.73 2.47
N THR A 1004 -42.67 21.17 1.67
CA THR A 1004 -43.74 20.29 1.16
C THR A 1004 -43.26 19.34 0.06
N GLN A 1005 -42.27 19.74 -0.74
CA GLN A 1005 -41.64 18.87 -1.75
C GLN A 1005 -40.52 18.00 -1.19
N ALA A 1006 -39.96 18.37 -0.04
CA ALA A 1006 -38.88 17.64 0.59
C ALA A 1006 -39.34 16.25 1.05
N ARG A 1007 -38.54 15.25 0.73
CA ARG A 1007 -38.79 13.89 1.17
C ARG A 1007 -38.22 13.69 2.57
N GLN A 1008 -39.09 13.40 3.53
CA GLN A 1008 -38.68 13.03 4.89
C GLN A 1008 -38.00 11.67 4.87
N ILE A 1009 -36.75 11.65 5.32
CA ILE A 1009 -35.99 10.42 5.60
C ILE A 1009 -36.00 10.22 7.11
N PRO A 1010 -36.70 9.20 7.61
CA PRO A 1010 -36.81 8.97 9.04
C PRO A 1010 -35.50 8.44 9.61
N LEU A 1011 -35.02 9.07 10.68
CA LEU A 1011 -33.83 8.68 11.44
C LEU A 1011 -34.21 7.83 12.64
N GLU A 1012 -33.36 6.87 12.99
CA GLU A 1012 -33.50 6.06 14.21
C GLU A 1012 -32.81 6.75 15.42
N SER A 1013 -33.13 6.28 16.64
CA SER A 1013 -32.56 6.83 17.87
C SER A 1013 -31.03 6.82 17.85
N GLY A 1014 -30.40 7.97 18.14
CA GLY A 1014 -28.94 8.16 18.14
C GLY A 1014 -28.33 8.51 16.78
N GLU A 1015 -29.09 8.41 15.68
CA GLU A 1015 -28.58 8.65 14.33
C GLU A 1015 -28.33 10.15 14.04
N VAL A 1016 -29.12 11.06 14.64
CA VAL A 1016 -28.94 12.52 14.50
C VAL A 1016 -27.51 12.94 14.85
N LYS A 1017 -26.98 12.45 15.99
CA LYS A 1017 -25.61 12.72 16.43
C LYS A 1017 -24.58 12.31 15.37
N SER A 1018 -24.79 11.16 14.74
CA SER A 1018 -23.90 10.63 13.69
C SER A 1018 -23.95 11.46 12.42
N TRP A 1019 -25.12 11.95 12.03
CA TRP A 1019 -25.25 12.89 10.91
C TRP A 1019 -24.54 14.21 11.20
N LYS A 1020 -24.70 14.79 12.40
CA LYS A 1020 -23.98 16.01 12.79
C LYS A 1020 -22.45 15.82 12.75
N GLN A 1021 -21.95 14.63 13.07
CA GLN A 1021 -20.53 14.27 12.96
C GLN A 1021 -20.08 14.02 11.50
N LEU A 1022 -20.92 13.41 10.67
CA LEU A 1022 -20.63 13.10 9.27
C LEU A 1022 -20.61 14.35 8.39
N LEU A 1023 -21.49 15.34 8.62
CA LEU A 1023 -21.63 16.51 7.76
C LEU A 1023 -20.31 17.29 7.52
N PRO A 1024 -19.52 17.65 8.56
CA PRO A 1024 -18.20 18.25 8.36
C PRO A 1024 -17.28 17.42 7.46
N VAL A 1025 -17.29 16.08 7.62
CA VAL A 1025 -16.47 15.16 6.82
C VAL A 1025 -16.87 15.24 5.35
N LEU A 1026 -18.18 15.29 5.06
CA LEU A 1026 -18.67 15.41 3.69
C LEU A 1026 -18.36 16.76 3.04
N VAL A 1027 -18.31 17.83 3.83
CA VAL A 1027 -17.90 19.18 3.37
C VAL A 1027 -16.42 19.18 3.04
N GLU A 1028 -15.57 18.79 3.99
CA GLU A 1028 -14.11 18.79 3.82
C GLU A 1028 -13.66 17.81 2.72
N ARG A 1029 -14.46 16.75 2.46
CA ARG A 1029 -14.24 15.82 1.37
C ARG A 1029 -14.23 16.50 -0.01
N CYS A 1030 -15.05 17.52 -0.25
CA CYS A 1030 -15.14 18.18 -1.56
C CYS A 1030 -14.80 19.67 -1.56
N ARG A 1031 -14.33 20.21 -0.44
CA ARG A 1031 -13.94 21.62 -0.32
C ARG A 1031 -12.93 22.03 -1.39
N THR A 1032 -13.21 23.14 -2.08
CA THR A 1032 -12.29 23.81 -3.01
C THR A 1032 -11.84 25.21 -2.56
N TRP A 1033 -12.48 25.75 -1.52
CA TRP A 1033 -12.19 27.03 -0.87
C TRP A 1033 -11.24 26.88 0.34
N LYS A 1034 -10.72 27.97 0.92
CA LYS A 1034 -9.86 27.96 2.11
C LYS A 1034 -10.63 28.43 3.36
N HIS A 1035 -10.34 27.84 4.51
CA HIS A 1035 -10.82 28.35 5.80
C HIS A 1035 -10.27 29.74 6.06
N CYS A 1036 -11.07 30.62 6.69
CA CYS A 1036 -10.62 31.94 7.10
C CYS A 1036 -9.90 31.89 8.46
N ASP A 1037 -9.14 32.93 8.79
CA ASP A 1037 -8.43 33.04 10.08
C ASP A 1037 -9.39 33.05 11.28
N SER A 1038 -10.65 33.43 11.07
CA SER A 1038 -11.72 33.40 12.07
C SER A 1038 -12.55 32.11 12.04
N CYS A 1039 -12.00 31.01 11.50
CA CYS A 1039 -12.72 29.74 11.41
C CYS A 1039 -13.07 29.20 12.81
N GLN A 1040 -14.36 28.93 13.03
CA GLN A 1040 -14.88 28.45 14.31
C GLN A 1040 -14.31 27.08 14.72
N TYR A 1041 -14.01 26.20 13.74
CA TYR A 1041 -13.35 24.93 14.03
C TYR A 1041 -11.98 25.12 14.67
N ALA A 1042 -11.20 26.09 14.17
CA ALA A 1042 -9.88 26.38 14.69
C ALA A 1042 -9.95 27.11 16.04
N SER A 1043 -10.83 28.09 16.19
CA SER A 1043 -10.95 28.88 17.43
C SER A 1043 -11.50 28.05 18.60
N GLU A 1044 -12.43 27.14 18.34
CA GLU A 1044 -13.03 26.28 19.36
C GLU A 1044 -12.28 24.94 19.52
N GLY A 1045 -11.35 24.62 18.61
CA GLY A 1045 -10.56 23.39 18.62
C GLY A 1045 -11.41 22.12 18.50
N ARG A 1046 -12.62 22.20 17.93
CA ARG A 1046 -13.58 21.09 17.85
C ARG A 1046 -14.28 21.01 16.49
N VAL A 1047 -14.49 19.77 16.04
CA VAL A 1047 -15.26 19.44 14.84
C VAL A 1047 -16.09 18.18 15.12
N PRO A 1048 -17.42 18.18 14.93
CA PRO A 1048 -18.28 19.31 14.58
C PRO A 1048 -18.34 20.38 15.69
N LEU A 1049 -18.90 21.57 15.39
CA LEU A 1049 -19.17 22.59 16.40
C LEU A 1049 -20.23 22.14 17.42
N THR A 1050 -21.16 21.28 17.01
CA THR A 1050 -22.19 20.73 17.90
C THR A 1050 -22.72 19.42 17.32
N THR A 1051 -23.24 18.57 18.20
CA THR A 1051 -24.03 17.39 17.81
C THR A 1051 -25.48 17.49 18.26
N GLU A 1052 -25.88 18.64 18.81
CA GLU A 1052 -27.24 18.91 19.28
C GLU A 1052 -28.15 19.25 18.10
N MET A 1053 -29.44 18.92 18.25
CA MET A 1053 -30.48 19.27 17.29
C MET A 1053 -30.78 20.77 17.35
N GLU A 1054 -31.22 21.38 16.23
CA GLU A 1054 -31.50 22.82 16.11
C GLU A 1054 -30.26 23.73 16.25
N PHE A 1055 -29.06 23.14 16.17
CA PHE A 1055 -27.80 23.87 16.11
C PHE A 1055 -26.98 23.48 14.87
N ILE A 1056 -26.12 24.40 14.44
CA ILE A 1056 -25.32 24.29 13.21
C ILE A 1056 -24.00 23.56 13.53
N PRO A 1057 -23.74 22.37 12.96
CA PRO A 1057 -22.49 21.62 13.20
C PRO A 1057 -21.30 22.12 12.36
N LEU A 1058 -21.57 22.98 11.38
CA LEU A 1058 -20.62 23.46 10.38
C LEU A 1058 -20.01 24.81 10.75
N CYS A 1059 -18.75 25.04 10.38
CA CYS A 1059 -18.18 26.38 10.39
C CYS A 1059 -18.79 27.24 9.27
N ALA A 1060 -18.82 28.56 9.48
CA ALA A 1060 -19.36 29.51 8.52
C ALA A 1060 -18.50 29.67 7.24
N CYS A 1061 -17.24 29.19 7.22
CA CYS A 1061 -16.32 29.36 6.09
C CYS A 1061 -16.88 28.80 4.77
N GLY A 1062 -17.66 27.73 4.84
CA GLY A 1062 -18.24 27.06 3.67
C GLY A 1062 -19.60 27.61 3.24
N GLU A 1063 -20.24 28.48 4.03
CA GLU A 1063 -21.56 29.02 3.72
C GLU A 1063 -21.52 29.82 2.40
N GLY A 1064 -22.38 29.45 1.45
CA GLY A 1064 -22.46 30.12 0.16
C GLY A 1064 -21.26 29.90 -0.77
N GLN A 1065 -20.32 29.02 -0.41
CA GLN A 1065 -19.19 28.65 -1.27
C GLN A 1065 -19.58 27.51 -2.22
N ASP A 1066 -19.15 27.59 -3.48
CA ASP A 1066 -19.41 26.60 -4.52
C ASP A 1066 -20.92 26.30 -4.78
N VAL A 1067 -21.81 27.25 -4.48
CA VAL A 1067 -23.28 27.08 -4.57
C VAL A 1067 -23.91 27.55 -5.89
N GLN A 1068 -23.12 27.84 -6.93
CA GLN A 1068 -23.63 28.41 -8.18
C GLN A 1068 -24.76 27.56 -8.79
N ARG A 1069 -24.66 26.23 -8.68
CA ARG A 1069 -25.69 25.31 -9.19
C ARG A 1069 -27.02 25.35 -8.43
N MET A 1070 -27.03 25.84 -7.19
CA MET A 1070 -28.30 26.07 -6.49
C MET A 1070 -29.07 27.22 -7.14
N HIS A 1071 -28.40 28.17 -7.80
CA HIS A 1071 -29.07 29.26 -8.50
C HIS A 1071 -29.78 28.80 -9.79
N ASP A 1072 -29.38 27.65 -10.35
CA ASP A 1072 -30.02 27.05 -11.53
C ASP A 1072 -31.41 26.47 -11.21
N VAL A 1073 -31.71 26.20 -9.93
CA VAL A 1073 -33.00 25.72 -9.47
C VAL A 1073 -33.72 26.86 -8.74
N PRO A 1074 -34.79 27.46 -9.31
CA PRO A 1074 -35.45 28.63 -8.72
C PRO A 1074 -35.88 28.45 -7.26
N LEU A 1075 -36.30 27.23 -6.88
CA LEU A 1075 -36.71 26.90 -5.51
C LEU A 1075 -35.54 26.86 -4.51
N TRP A 1076 -34.31 26.58 -4.98
CA TRP A 1076 -33.12 26.46 -4.11
C TRP A 1076 -32.38 27.78 -4.00
N LYS A 1077 -32.47 28.63 -5.03
CA LYS A 1077 -31.77 29.91 -5.15
C LYS A 1077 -31.81 30.79 -3.88
N PRO A 1078 -32.95 30.97 -3.18
CA PRO A 1078 -33.00 31.80 -1.97
C PRO A 1078 -32.14 31.29 -0.82
N PHE A 1079 -31.91 29.97 -0.76
CA PHE A 1079 -31.24 29.28 0.35
C PHE A 1079 -29.75 29.01 0.07
N ALA A 1080 -29.27 29.34 -1.12
CA ALA A 1080 -27.88 29.08 -1.55
C ALA A 1080 -26.84 29.72 -0.61
N LYS A 1081 -27.09 30.95 -0.13
CA LYS A 1081 -26.17 31.65 0.80
C LYS A 1081 -25.98 30.95 2.15
N TYR A 1082 -26.90 30.07 2.53
CA TYR A 1082 -26.90 29.36 3.80
C TYR A 1082 -26.46 27.90 3.66
N SER A 1083 -26.23 27.46 2.43
CA SER A 1083 -25.93 26.07 2.12
C SER A 1083 -24.42 25.87 1.95
N THR A 1084 -23.95 24.66 2.26
CA THR A 1084 -22.56 24.24 2.04
C THR A 1084 -22.54 23.00 1.16
N ARG A 1085 -21.63 22.93 0.19
CA ARG A 1085 -21.50 21.77 -0.71
C ARG A 1085 -20.97 20.53 0.01
N ILE A 1086 -21.49 19.35 -0.31
CA ILE A 1086 -21.13 18.06 0.29
C ILE A 1086 -20.92 16.96 -0.77
N ALA A 1087 -20.09 15.97 -0.44
CA ALA A 1087 -19.87 14.76 -1.23
C ALA A 1087 -20.29 13.49 -0.49
N LEU A 1088 -21.56 13.10 -0.61
CA LEU A 1088 -22.15 11.94 0.08
C LEU A 1088 -22.00 10.66 -0.74
N SER A 1089 -21.39 9.60 -0.20
CA SER A 1089 -21.28 8.29 -0.87
C SER A 1089 -21.75 7.15 0.01
N PRO A 1090 -22.07 5.96 -0.55
CA PRO A 1090 -22.27 4.76 0.24
C PRO A 1090 -21.04 4.46 1.12
N LEU A 1091 -21.30 3.89 2.31
CA LEU A 1091 -20.28 3.38 3.21
C LEU A 1091 -20.30 1.85 3.15
N PHE A 1092 -19.21 1.23 2.71
CA PHE A 1092 -19.07 -0.20 2.55
C PHE A 1092 -18.53 -0.85 3.83
N ALA A 1093 -18.96 -2.08 4.09
CA ALA A 1093 -18.32 -2.93 5.08
C ALA A 1093 -16.88 -3.29 4.68
N VAL A 1094 -16.03 -3.48 5.67
CA VAL A 1094 -14.60 -3.78 5.48
C VAL A 1094 -14.44 -5.29 5.35
N SER A 1095 -14.22 -5.78 4.13
CA SER A 1095 -14.29 -7.21 3.80
C SER A 1095 -13.16 -8.07 4.35
N TYR A 1096 -12.11 -7.47 4.90
CA TYR A 1096 -11.06 -8.18 5.66
C TYR A 1096 -11.30 -8.15 7.18
N VAL A 1097 -12.39 -7.53 7.62
CA VAL A 1097 -12.82 -7.48 9.03
C VAL A 1097 -14.15 -8.22 9.22
N GLU A 1098 -15.12 -8.00 8.34
CA GLU A 1098 -16.45 -8.63 8.40
C GLU A 1098 -16.81 -9.30 7.06
N ASN A 1099 -17.50 -10.45 7.09
CA ASN A 1099 -17.99 -11.09 5.86
C ASN A 1099 -18.92 -10.13 5.10
N VAL A 1100 -18.70 -10.02 3.79
CA VAL A 1100 -19.54 -9.22 2.87
C VAL A 1100 -20.05 -10.14 1.75
N GLY A 1101 -21.33 -9.99 1.41
CA GLY A 1101 -22.03 -10.91 0.53
C GLY A 1101 -22.53 -12.14 1.29
N ARG A 1102 -23.79 -12.53 1.08
CA ARG A 1102 -24.35 -13.72 1.73
C ARG A 1102 -23.89 -14.97 0.98
N LYS A 1103 -22.97 -15.75 1.56
CA LYS A 1103 -22.75 -17.12 1.11
C LYS A 1103 -24.02 -17.92 1.45
N ASP A 1104 -24.64 -18.51 0.43
CA ASP A 1104 -25.84 -19.37 0.52
C ASP A 1104 -27.20 -18.69 0.83
N ARG A 1105 -27.89 -18.20 -0.22
CA ARG A 1105 -29.36 -18.31 -0.25
C ARG A 1105 -29.75 -19.62 -0.94
N SER A 1106 -30.39 -20.51 -0.20
CA SER A 1106 -31.23 -21.57 -0.79
C SER A 1106 -32.44 -20.90 -1.45
N CYS A 1107 -32.69 -21.17 -2.73
CA CYS A 1107 -33.87 -20.67 -3.43
C CYS A 1107 -35.15 -20.90 -2.59
N CYS A 1108 -35.99 -19.88 -2.40
CA CYS A 1108 -37.22 -20.00 -1.61
C CYS A 1108 -38.24 -21.01 -2.20
N VAL A 1109 -38.09 -21.38 -3.47
CA VAL A 1109 -38.95 -22.34 -4.17
C VAL A 1109 -38.33 -23.74 -4.21
N CYS A 1110 -37.06 -23.87 -4.62
CA CYS A 1110 -36.45 -25.19 -4.87
C CYS A 1110 -35.26 -25.53 -3.98
N ARG A 1111 -34.93 -24.66 -3.00
CA ARG A 1111 -33.82 -24.79 -2.04
C ARG A 1111 -32.41 -24.94 -2.65
N ALA A 1112 -32.26 -24.91 -3.97
CA ALA A 1112 -30.95 -24.91 -4.63
C ALA A 1112 -30.13 -23.68 -4.22
N LYS A 1113 -28.86 -23.89 -3.87
CA LYS A 1113 -27.88 -22.81 -3.60
C LYS A 1113 -27.53 -22.14 -4.93
N ALA A 1114 -27.77 -20.83 -5.05
CA ALA A 1114 -27.36 -20.05 -6.22
C ALA A 1114 -27.13 -18.58 -5.84
N PRO A 1115 -26.08 -17.92 -6.36
CA PRO A 1115 -25.67 -16.58 -5.91
C PRO A 1115 -26.57 -15.42 -6.40
N PHE A 1116 -27.31 -15.56 -7.51
CA PHE A 1116 -28.10 -14.46 -8.08
C PHE A 1116 -29.51 -14.86 -8.52
N THR A 1117 -29.61 -15.88 -9.36
CA THR A 1117 -30.88 -16.37 -9.90
C THR A 1117 -30.84 -17.88 -9.94
N CYS A 1118 -31.87 -18.51 -9.39
CA CYS A 1118 -32.02 -19.96 -9.42
C CYS A 1118 -32.12 -20.44 -10.88
N PRO A 1119 -31.17 -21.23 -11.40
CA PRO A 1119 -31.19 -21.67 -12.80
C PRO A 1119 -32.43 -22.51 -13.13
N LYS A 1120 -33.00 -23.19 -12.14
CA LYS A 1120 -34.24 -23.96 -12.26
C LYS A 1120 -35.51 -23.11 -12.39
N CYS A 1121 -35.54 -21.95 -11.75
CA CYS A 1121 -36.80 -21.23 -11.52
C CYS A 1121 -36.78 -19.77 -11.96
N LYS A 1122 -35.64 -19.27 -12.47
CA LYS A 1122 -35.44 -17.95 -13.06
C LYS A 1122 -35.91 -16.75 -12.22
N LYS A 1123 -36.21 -16.96 -10.94
CA LYS A 1123 -36.57 -15.91 -9.98
C LYS A 1123 -35.31 -15.50 -9.20
N GLY A 1124 -35.09 -14.20 -9.11
CA GLY A 1124 -34.08 -13.61 -8.24
C GLY A 1124 -34.52 -13.65 -6.77
N PRO A 1125 -33.62 -13.45 -5.81
CA PRO A 1125 -34.01 -13.22 -4.42
C PRO A 1125 -34.95 -12.02 -4.35
N ILE A 1126 -36.05 -12.16 -3.62
CA ILE A 1126 -36.79 -11.00 -3.12
C ILE A 1126 -35.82 -10.29 -2.17
N LEU A 1127 -35.49 -9.03 -2.50
CA LEU A 1127 -34.62 -8.17 -1.70
C LEU A 1127 -35.24 -7.97 -0.31
#